data_AF-A0A945DHX4-F1
#
_entry.id   AF-A0A945DHX4-F1
#
_cell.length_a   1.000
_cell.length_b   1.000
_cell.length_c   1.000
_cell.angle_alpha   90.00
_cell.angle_beta   90.00
_cell.angle_gamma   90.00
#
_symmetry.space_group_name_H-M   'P 1'
#
loop_
_entity.id
_entity.type
_entity.pdbx_description
1 polymer ?
#
loop_
_entity_poly.entity_id
_entity_poly.type
_entity_poly.pdbx_seq_one_letter_code
_entity_poly.pdbx_strand_id
1 'polypeptide(L)'
;MIVLIFTMVFSCEIQAFEIYKVSKNGDVFLNNRDECSNFFSELERCADSDESSEDKEYFRRVVDKTVMLESRCHCVEDLPAEIGLLKNLQEMNFYCRFITSLPPEIGKLKNLRRLVLCCQNLFCIPPEIGQLKNLEYLYLQSNSLSSLPPEIGELENLKELRISTCGVTYCADTVESRLPKMTTLPSEIGKLKKLERLYLDQYDIGTLPPEFVKLDNLKSLTFQSCNLVSIPSPALQLVNLEYFHLWGNEIGFLQPEIGNLTKLKHLYIPHNKLTILPKEIENLPELERLYLSDNKLTSLPGEIGKLTKLTSMNLEHNKLTTLPKEIGKLTKLTFLNLNNNELEEIPKEIGTLRGLCQLGLNGNEELEDLPLEIAQLERLELLGFDFRLFYKCFRQIDYYRENSGYCYTPHWLDVPGALEFTSPFEFDKISLRLGYDDSFKEQIMGKAKQGLLFSGQFEGVPEPDICLRNHMSTISGLCNNELWTLEFTSKEQLTIFEVRFELDLDFRKMAKKIQILVLNGLELKTIPEFVYELDNLERLFLERNCISMIPRAIGNLHQLDFLSLGENEICEFPNSIGTLTNLVGITLNNNRLREIPLFFGQLEKLETILLDENLIYNIDELLQHLINDVKSLKFLSADCEALERFYQQCESDESKIRFKKLTWL
;
A
#
# COMPACT_ATOMS: atom_id res chain seq x y z
N MET A 1 17.08 -52.66 -35.22
CA MET A 1 17.43 -51.47 -36.02
C MET A 1 16.22 -50.59 -36.32
N ILE A 2 15.16 -51.05 -37.00
CA ILE A 2 14.01 -50.18 -37.36
C ILE A 2 13.38 -49.47 -36.14
N VAL A 3 13.22 -50.17 -35.00
CA VAL A 3 12.71 -49.56 -33.75
C VAL A 3 13.65 -48.49 -33.17
N LEU A 4 14.97 -48.64 -33.36
CA LEU A 4 15.97 -47.66 -32.89
C LEU A 4 16.01 -46.40 -33.77
N ILE A 5 15.68 -46.53 -35.05
CA ILE A 5 15.52 -45.37 -35.96
C ILE A 5 14.23 -44.61 -35.59
N PHE A 6 13.13 -45.31 -35.32
CA PHE A 6 11.89 -44.66 -34.87
C PHE A 6 12.04 -43.88 -33.55
N THR A 7 12.79 -44.40 -32.57
CA THR A 7 13.05 -43.65 -31.33
C THR A 7 14.06 -42.52 -31.51
N MET A 8 15.04 -42.62 -32.42
CA MET A 8 15.97 -41.50 -32.68
C MET A 8 15.34 -40.37 -33.49
N VAL A 9 14.38 -40.66 -34.38
CA VAL A 9 13.62 -39.61 -35.08
C VAL A 9 12.75 -38.85 -34.08
N PHE A 10 11.91 -39.55 -33.29
CA PHE A 10 11.10 -38.90 -32.25
C PHE A 10 11.91 -38.23 -31.13
N SER A 11 13.10 -38.73 -30.76
CA SER A 11 13.93 -38.07 -29.74
C SER A 11 14.68 -36.84 -30.27
N CYS A 12 14.89 -36.73 -31.59
CA CYS A 12 15.49 -35.54 -32.20
C CYS A 12 14.43 -34.47 -32.48
N GLU A 13 13.20 -34.87 -32.84
CA GLU A 13 12.05 -33.97 -33.03
C GLU A 13 11.62 -33.26 -31.74
N ILE A 14 11.75 -33.91 -30.57
CA ILE A 14 11.35 -33.32 -29.28
C ILE A 14 12.41 -32.35 -28.72
N GLN A 15 13.69 -32.50 -29.07
CA GLN A 15 14.77 -31.69 -28.48
C GLN A 15 14.94 -30.28 -29.07
N ALA A 16 14.15 -29.88 -30.07
CA ALA A 16 14.24 -28.57 -30.71
C ALA A 16 13.01 -27.66 -30.51
N PHE A 17 11.91 -28.14 -29.91
CA PHE A 17 10.60 -27.47 -29.98
C PHE A 17 9.86 -27.22 -28.65
N GLU A 18 10.56 -27.26 -27.52
CA GLU A 18 10.05 -26.73 -26.22
C GLU A 18 10.34 -25.22 -26.01
N ILE A 19 10.81 -24.51 -27.05
CA ILE A 19 11.26 -23.11 -26.96
C ILE A 19 10.12 -22.12 -26.62
N TYR A 20 8.85 -22.50 -26.85
CA TYR A 20 7.70 -21.60 -26.68
C TYR A 20 6.57 -22.26 -25.86
N LYS A 21 6.40 -21.82 -24.61
CA LYS A 21 5.26 -22.20 -23.75
C LYS A 21 3.97 -21.53 -24.24
N VAL A 22 3.32 -22.14 -25.23
CA VAL A 22 1.99 -21.73 -25.69
C VAL A 22 0.94 -22.47 -24.86
N SER A 23 0.17 -21.74 -24.07
CA SER A 23 -0.88 -22.32 -23.23
C SER A 23 -1.96 -23.00 -24.09
N LYS A 24 -2.76 -23.88 -23.48
CA LYS A 24 -3.93 -24.49 -24.15
C LYS A 24 -4.96 -23.47 -24.65
N ASN A 25 -4.94 -22.25 -24.11
CA ASN A 25 -5.83 -21.15 -24.49
C ASN A 25 -5.22 -20.23 -25.56
N GLY A 26 -3.93 -20.43 -25.90
CA GLY A 26 -3.21 -19.57 -26.84
C GLY A 26 -2.42 -18.44 -26.19
N ASP A 27 -2.08 -18.55 -24.91
CA ASP A 27 -1.27 -17.53 -24.22
C ASP A 27 0.21 -17.82 -24.43
N VAL A 28 1.01 -16.81 -24.79
CA VAL A 28 2.46 -16.89 -24.97
C VAL A 28 3.14 -15.97 -23.98
N PHE A 29 3.99 -16.54 -23.14
CA PHE A 29 4.79 -15.80 -22.15
C PHE A 29 6.27 -15.85 -22.55
N LEU A 30 6.89 -14.68 -22.72
CA LEU A 30 8.29 -14.50 -23.04
C LEU A 30 9.02 -13.99 -21.80
N ASN A 31 9.79 -14.90 -21.21
CA ASN A 31 10.17 -14.89 -19.79
C ASN A 31 11.63 -14.43 -19.59
N ASN A 32 12.43 -14.41 -20.65
CA ASN A 32 13.84 -14.00 -20.66
C ASN A 32 14.27 -13.45 -22.03
N ARG A 33 15.57 -13.10 -22.16
CA ARG A 33 16.15 -12.55 -23.40
C ARG A 33 16.07 -13.52 -24.56
N ASP A 34 16.44 -14.78 -24.34
CA ASP A 34 16.61 -15.75 -25.42
C ASP A 34 15.25 -16.18 -25.99
N GLU A 35 14.25 -16.38 -25.13
CA GLU A 35 12.86 -16.62 -25.57
C GLU A 35 12.29 -15.46 -26.40
N CYS A 36 12.54 -14.22 -25.99
CA CYS A 36 12.13 -13.05 -26.78
C CYS A 36 12.84 -12.99 -28.14
N SER A 37 14.17 -13.09 -28.14
CA SER A 37 14.97 -13.05 -29.36
C SER A 37 14.60 -14.19 -30.32
N ASN A 38 14.41 -15.40 -29.80
CA ASN A 38 13.98 -16.56 -30.58
C ASN A 38 12.54 -16.42 -31.09
N PHE A 39 11.61 -15.87 -30.29
CA PHE A 39 10.23 -15.70 -30.72
C PHE A 39 10.12 -14.67 -31.85
N PHE A 40 10.78 -13.53 -31.73
CA PHE A 40 10.78 -12.51 -32.77
C PHE A 40 11.54 -12.95 -34.03
N SER A 41 12.67 -13.65 -33.88
CA SER A 41 13.40 -14.20 -35.04
C SER A 41 12.60 -15.27 -35.78
N GLU A 42 11.89 -16.18 -35.10
CA GLU A 42 11.00 -17.13 -35.79
C GLU A 42 9.75 -16.46 -36.37
N LEU A 43 9.26 -15.37 -35.78
CA LEU A 43 8.17 -14.57 -36.33
C LEU A 43 8.58 -13.87 -37.64
N GLU A 44 9.81 -13.37 -37.72
CA GLU A 44 10.44 -12.89 -38.96
C GLU A 44 10.58 -14.01 -40.00
N ARG A 45 11.21 -15.15 -39.64
CA ARG A 45 11.41 -16.31 -40.54
C ARG A 45 10.09 -16.94 -41.02
N CYS A 46 9.03 -16.81 -40.25
CA CYS A 46 7.68 -17.28 -40.60
C CYS A 46 7.06 -16.47 -41.76
N ALA A 47 7.46 -15.19 -41.91
CA ALA A 47 7.02 -14.30 -42.98
C ALA A 47 7.67 -14.63 -44.34
N ASP A 48 8.89 -15.16 -44.35
CA ASP A 48 9.65 -15.49 -45.57
C ASP A 48 9.00 -16.60 -46.42
N SER A 49 8.81 -16.31 -47.71
CA SER A 49 7.88 -17.00 -48.62
C SER A 49 8.38 -18.29 -49.28
N ASP A 50 9.66 -18.39 -49.64
CA ASP A 50 10.09 -19.33 -50.69
C ASP A 50 10.55 -20.72 -50.17
N GLU A 51 10.46 -20.96 -48.86
CA GLU A 51 10.73 -22.26 -48.23
C GLU A 51 9.59 -22.73 -47.33
N SER A 52 9.19 -23.99 -47.47
CA SER A 52 8.25 -24.70 -46.58
C SER A 52 8.97 -25.80 -45.78
N SER A 53 9.30 -25.52 -44.52
CA SER A 53 9.70 -26.53 -43.53
C SER A 53 8.53 -26.87 -42.59
N GLU A 54 8.59 -28.04 -41.95
CA GLU A 54 7.60 -28.45 -40.94
C GLU A 54 7.62 -27.48 -39.75
N ASP A 55 8.80 -26.99 -39.36
CA ASP A 55 9.02 -25.97 -38.33
C ASP A 55 8.24 -24.67 -38.62
N LYS A 56 8.29 -24.18 -39.87
CA LYS A 56 7.52 -23.00 -40.30
C LYS A 56 6.02 -23.25 -40.24
N GLU A 57 5.54 -24.45 -40.59
CA GLU A 57 4.12 -24.78 -40.46
C GLU A 57 3.68 -24.88 -38.99
N TYR A 58 4.55 -25.42 -38.12
CA TYR A 58 4.31 -25.44 -36.68
C TYR A 58 4.25 -24.04 -36.09
N PHE A 59 5.22 -23.16 -36.39
CA PHE A 59 5.21 -21.79 -35.87
C PHE A 59 4.04 -20.96 -36.42
N ARG A 60 3.59 -21.20 -37.66
CA ARG A 60 2.32 -20.63 -38.15
C ARG A 60 1.12 -21.03 -37.29
N ARG A 61 1.04 -22.30 -36.86
CA ARG A 61 -0.01 -22.75 -35.92
C ARG A 61 0.12 -22.14 -34.53
N VAL A 62 1.32 -21.74 -34.10
CA VAL A 62 1.53 -20.92 -32.90
C VAL A 62 0.95 -19.52 -33.12
N VAL A 63 1.42 -18.81 -34.15
CA VAL A 63 0.97 -17.46 -34.53
C VAL A 63 -0.56 -17.38 -34.69
N ASP A 64 -1.18 -18.37 -35.34
CA ASP A 64 -2.64 -18.47 -35.52
C ASP A 64 -3.39 -18.78 -34.20
N LYS A 65 -2.74 -19.41 -33.22
CA LYS A 65 -3.33 -19.68 -31.91
C LYS A 65 -3.10 -18.59 -30.87
N THR A 66 -2.13 -17.71 -31.05
CA THR A 66 -1.79 -16.71 -30.03
C THR A 66 -2.94 -15.72 -29.82
N VAL A 67 -3.51 -15.75 -28.61
CA VAL A 67 -4.57 -14.86 -28.13
C VAL A 67 -4.04 -13.87 -27.10
N MET A 68 -3.02 -14.23 -26.33
CA MET A 68 -2.30 -13.34 -25.42
C MET A 68 -0.80 -13.42 -25.66
N LEU A 69 -0.11 -12.28 -25.62
CA LEU A 69 1.35 -12.20 -25.67
C LEU A 69 1.84 -11.30 -24.54
N GLU A 70 2.56 -11.89 -23.59
CA GLU A 70 3.22 -11.17 -22.52
C GLU A 70 4.74 -11.30 -22.64
N SER A 71 5.45 -10.18 -22.55
CA SER A 71 6.90 -10.11 -22.54
C SER A 71 7.38 -9.34 -21.32
N ARG A 72 8.17 -9.99 -20.47
CA ARG A 72 8.88 -9.34 -19.34
C ARG A 72 10.35 -9.09 -19.65
N CYS A 73 10.73 -9.22 -20.91
CA CYS A 73 12.11 -9.11 -21.36
C CYS A 73 12.53 -7.65 -21.52
N HIS A 74 13.37 -7.19 -20.60
CA HIS A 74 13.98 -5.86 -20.68
C HIS A 74 14.97 -5.68 -21.84
N CYS A 75 15.32 -6.74 -22.57
CA CYS A 75 16.35 -6.74 -23.62
C CYS A 75 15.85 -6.59 -25.07
N VAL A 76 14.53 -6.44 -25.30
CA VAL A 76 13.99 -6.17 -26.64
C VAL A 76 14.28 -4.71 -26.99
N GLU A 77 15.12 -4.49 -28.01
CA GLU A 77 15.53 -3.15 -28.46
C GLU A 77 14.41 -2.46 -29.25
N ASP A 78 13.82 -3.15 -30.23
CA ASP A 78 12.64 -2.72 -30.99
C ASP A 78 11.70 -3.90 -31.26
N LEU A 79 10.44 -3.62 -31.64
CA LEU A 79 9.45 -4.63 -32.03
C LEU A 79 9.40 -4.79 -33.56
N PRO A 80 9.47 -6.03 -34.11
CA PRO A 80 9.46 -6.27 -35.55
C PRO A 80 8.07 -6.01 -36.16
N ALA A 81 8.05 -5.69 -37.46
CA ALA A 81 6.81 -5.46 -38.22
C ALA A 81 5.91 -6.73 -38.24
N GLU A 82 6.53 -7.89 -38.17
CA GLU A 82 5.90 -9.20 -38.21
C GLU A 82 5.03 -9.48 -36.97
N ILE A 83 5.07 -8.62 -35.93
CA ILE A 83 4.06 -8.58 -34.87
C ILE A 83 2.63 -8.55 -35.45
N GLY A 84 2.43 -7.86 -36.58
CA GLY A 84 1.15 -7.77 -37.29
C GLY A 84 0.65 -9.08 -37.92
N LEU A 85 1.40 -10.18 -37.82
CA LEU A 85 0.96 -11.53 -38.20
C LEU A 85 0.04 -12.16 -37.14
N LEU A 86 0.13 -11.75 -35.87
CA LEU A 86 -0.63 -12.28 -34.72
C LEU A 86 -2.10 -11.83 -34.73
N LYS A 87 -2.83 -12.10 -35.82
CA LYS A 87 -4.17 -11.53 -36.09
C LYS A 87 -5.23 -11.90 -35.04
N ASN A 88 -5.04 -12.97 -34.27
CA ASN A 88 -5.96 -13.43 -33.22
C ASN A 88 -5.64 -12.87 -31.83
N LEU A 89 -4.59 -12.05 -31.70
CA LEU A 89 -4.17 -11.44 -30.44
C LEU A 89 -5.27 -10.52 -29.89
N GLN A 90 -5.63 -10.74 -28.62
CA GLN A 90 -6.61 -9.98 -27.84
C GLN A 90 -5.94 -9.21 -26.69
N GLU A 91 -4.89 -9.74 -26.08
CA GLU A 91 -4.11 -9.06 -25.04
C GLU A 91 -2.61 -9.03 -25.39
N MET A 92 -1.97 -7.87 -25.20
CA MET A 92 -0.54 -7.67 -25.44
C MET A 92 0.05 -6.87 -24.28
N ASN A 93 0.95 -7.48 -23.50
CA ASN A 93 1.56 -6.89 -22.31
C ASN A 93 3.10 -6.88 -22.46
N PHE A 94 3.72 -5.70 -22.50
CA PHE A 94 5.17 -5.56 -22.67
C PHE A 94 5.79 -4.74 -21.54
N TYR A 95 6.75 -5.34 -20.84
CA TYR A 95 7.53 -4.73 -19.77
C TYR A 95 8.99 -4.64 -20.22
N CYS A 96 9.35 -3.49 -20.79
CA CYS A 96 10.59 -3.33 -21.53
C CYS A 96 11.41 -2.11 -21.07
N ARG A 97 12.70 -2.10 -21.42
CA ARG A 97 13.55 -0.94 -21.17
C ARG A 97 13.81 -0.10 -22.42
N PHE A 98 14.01 -0.76 -23.57
CA PHE A 98 14.62 -0.11 -24.74
C PHE A 98 13.63 0.33 -25.82
N ILE A 99 12.50 -0.36 -26.02
CA ILE A 99 11.54 -0.05 -27.10
C ILE A 99 11.19 1.44 -27.10
N THR A 100 11.57 2.11 -28.19
CA THR A 100 11.40 3.56 -28.36
C THR A 100 10.10 3.92 -29.08
N SER A 101 9.56 3.01 -29.89
CA SER A 101 8.31 3.17 -30.65
C SER A 101 7.68 1.81 -30.96
N LEU A 102 6.40 1.78 -31.33
CA LEU A 102 5.78 0.59 -31.91
C LEU A 102 5.83 0.63 -33.44
N PRO A 103 5.97 -0.50 -34.13
CA PRO A 103 5.85 -0.56 -35.58
C PRO A 103 4.40 -0.23 -36.03
N PRO A 104 4.21 0.41 -37.21
CA PRO A 104 2.89 0.67 -37.80
C PRO A 104 2.00 -0.57 -37.88
N GLU A 105 2.62 -1.73 -38.04
CA GLU A 105 2.00 -3.05 -38.07
C GLU A 105 1.16 -3.41 -36.85
N ILE A 106 1.32 -2.72 -35.71
CA ILE A 106 0.39 -2.84 -34.58
C ILE A 106 -1.07 -2.66 -35.04
N GLY A 107 -1.32 -1.76 -36.00
CA GLY A 107 -2.64 -1.53 -36.57
C GLY A 107 -3.27 -2.75 -37.24
N LYS A 108 -2.50 -3.79 -37.61
CA LYS A 108 -3.01 -5.05 -38.19
C LYS A 108 -3.73 -5.92 -37.15
N LEU A 109 -3.53 -5.71 -35.85
CA LEU A 109 -4.05 -6.52 -34.73
C LEU A 109 -5.52 -6.22 -34.41
N LYS A 110 -6.43 -6.43 -35.36
CA LYS A 110 -7.84 -6.00 -35.27
C LYS A 110 -8.63 -6.61 -34.11
N ASN A 111 -8.18 -7.71 -33.51
CA ASN A 111 -8.83 -8.35 -32.37
C ASN A 111 -8.33 -7.84 -31.00
N LEU A 112 -7.32 -6.96 -30.97
CA LEU A 112 -6.72 -6.49 -29.71
C LEU A 112 -7.71 -5.68 -28.87
N ARG A 113 -7.93 -6.13 -27.64
CA ARG A 113 -8.77 -5.50 -26.61
C ARG A 113 -7.96 -4.82 -25.52
N ARG A 114 -6.77 -5.33 -25.22
CA ARG A 114 -5.87 -4.78 -24.20
C ARG A 114 -4.45 -4.63 -24.74
N LEU A 115 -3.89 -3.45 -24.55
CA LEU A 115 -2.50 -3.15 -24.84
C LEU A 115 -1.88 -2.49 -23.59
N VAL A 116 -0.85 -3.12 -23.03
CA VAL A 116 -0.07 -2.63 -21.89
C VAL A 116 1.38 -2.49 -22.34
N LEU A 117 1.92 -1.27 -22.27
CA LEU A 117 3.29 -0.94 -22.62
C LEU A 117 3.95 -0.25 -21.43
N CYS A 118 4.64 -1.03 -20.60
CA CYS A 118 5.50 -0.55 -19.52
C CYS A 118 6.93 -0.45 -20.04
N CYS A 119 7.22 0.62 -20.78
CA CYS A 119 8.43 0.78 -21.57
C CYS A 119 9.11 2.13 -21.29
N GLN A 120 10.23 2.11 -20.55
CA GLN A 120 10.90 3.32 -20.02
C GLN A 120 11.20 4.38 -21.09
N ASN A 121 11.60 3.95 -22.29
CA ASN A 121 12.06 4.82 -23.37
C ASN A 121 11.03 5.05 -24.50
N LEU A 122 9.78 4.58 -24.34
CA LEU A 122 8.75 4.70 -25.37
C LEU A 122 8.41 6.17 -25.64
N PHE A 123 8.89 6.72 -26.74
CA PHE A 123 8.87 8.14 -27.06
C PHE A 123 7.59 8.59 -27.78
N CYS A 124 7.04 7.72 -28.62
CA CYS A 124 5.82 7.97 -29.40
C CYS A 124 5.00 6.71 -29.63
N ILE A 125 3.72 6.90 -29.97
CA ILE A 125 2.79 5.86 -30.43
C ILE A 125 2.49 6.13 -31.92
N PRO A 126 2.53 5.12 -32.80
CA PRO A 126 2.24 5.30 -34.23
C PRO A 126 0.75 5.65 -34.47
N PRO A 127 0.43 6.46 -35.49
CA PRO A 127 -0.96 6.76 -35.91
C PRO A 127 -1.84 5.51 -36.09
N GLU A 128 -1.25 4.40 -36.52
CA GLU A 128 -1.90 3.12 -36.75
C GLU A 128 -2.58 2.54 -35.49
N ILE A 129 -2.27 3.05 -34.29
CA ILE A 129 -3.02 2.74 -33.06
C ILE A 129 -4.52 2.98 -33.24
N GLY A 130 -4.93 4.05 -33.93
CA GLY A 130 -6.34 4.38 -34.15
C GLY A 130 -7.09 3.31 -34.94
N GLN A 131 -6.38 2.43 -35.66
CA GLN A 131 -6.99 1.33 -36.39
C GLN A 131 -7.43 0.14 -35.50
N LEU A 132 -7.07 0.14 -34.21
CA LEU A 132 -7.43 -0.89 -33.22
C LEU A 132 -8.85 -0.68 -32.69
N LYS A 133 -9.86 -0.80 -33.56
CA LYS A 133 -11.26 -0.47 -33.24
C LYS A 133 -11.86 -1.29 -32.09
N ASN A 134 -11.29 -2.44 -31.74
CA ASN A 134 -11.74 -3.28 -30.63
C ASN A 134 -11.01 -3.02 -29.30
N LEU A 135 -10.07 -2.07 -29.25
CA LEU A 135 -9.30 -1.80 -28.04
C LEU A 135 -10.19 -1.19 -26.95
N GLU A 136 -10.21 -1.84 -25.78
CA GLU A 136 -10.98 -1.46 -24.60
C GLU A 136 -10.10 -0.86 -23.50
N TYR A 137 -8.84 -1.30 -23.43
CA TYR A 137 -7.86 -0.90 -22.41
C TYR A 137 -6.51 -0.57 -23.05
N LEU A 138 -5.99 0.64 -22.81
CA LEU A 138 -4.67 1.08 -23.27
C LEU A 138 -3.88 1.66 -22.10
N TYR A 139 -2.82 0.98 -21.68
CA TYR A 139 -1.95 1.42 -20.60
C TYR A 139 -0.56 1.73 -21.17
N LEU A 140 -0.13 2.97 -21.03
CA LEU A 140 1.15 3.49 -21.50
C LEU A 140 1.93 3.99 -20.28
N GLN A 141 3.02 3.31 -19.95
CA GLN A 141 3.94 3.73 -18.90
C GLN A 141 5.33 3.97 -19.49
N SER A 142 5.78 5.22 -19.48
CA SER A 142 7.04 5.64 -20.12
C SER A 142 7.61 6.91 -19.51
N ASN A 143 8.93 7.03 -19.44
CA ASN A 143 9.61 8.25 -19.00
C ASN A 143 9.90 9.21 -20.17
N SER A 144 9.63 8.79 -21.41
CA SER A 144 9.99 9.53 -22.64
C SER A 144 8.80 9.91 -23.52
N LEU A 145 7.58 9.45 -23.20
CA LEU A 145 6.39 9.69 -24.03
C LEU A 145 6.06 11.18 -24.06
N SER A 146 6.22 11.80 -25.23
CA SER A 146 6.15 13.25 -25.39
C SER A 146 4.81 13.77 -25.92
N SER A 147 4.01 12.91 -26.58
CA SER A 147 2.65 13.20 -27.04
C SER A 147 1.89 11.91 -27.39
N LEU A 148 0.58 12.03 -27.61
CA LEU A 148 -0.23 11.00 -28.26
C LEU A 148 -0.60 11.42 -29.70
N PRO A 149 -0.70 10.48 -30.65
CA PRO A 149 -1.21 10.75 -31.99
C PRO A 149 -2.71 11.14 -31.96
N PRO A 150 -3.17 12.06 -32.83
CA PRO A 150 -4.60 12.40 -32.98
C PRO A 150 -5.52 11.19 -33.20
N GLU A 151 -4.99 10.15 -33.85
CA GLU A 151 -5.67 8.89 -34.14
C GLU A 151 -6.10 8.12 -32.89
N ILE A 152 -5.59 8.48 -31.69
CA ILE A 152 -6.11 8.00 -30.41
C ILE A 152 -7.64 8.19 -30.30
N GLY A 153 -8.17 9.29 -30.85
CA GLY A 153 -9.59 9.59 -30.83
C GLY A 153 -10.45 8.69 -31.73
N GLU A 154 -9.84 7.78 -32.50
CA GLU A 154 -10.59 6.78 -33.27
C GLU A 154 -10.79 5.44 -32.55
N LEU A 155 -10.33 5.32 -31.30
CA LEU A 155 -10.52 4.13 -30.45
C LEU A 155 -11.93 4.10 -29.85
N GLU A 156 -12.95 3.91 -30.70
CA GLU A 156 -14.38 4.01 -30.35
C GLU A 156 -14.85 3.07 -29.21
N ASN A 157 -14.10 2.01 -28.92
CA ASN A 157 -14.40 1.06 -27.85
C ASN A 157 -13.58 1.26 -26.56
N LEU A 158 -12.68 2.25 -26.51
CA LEU A 158 -11.79 2.45 -25.36
C LEU A 158 -12.60 2.85 -24.12
N LYS A 159 -12.49 2.04 -23.06
CA LYS A 159 -13.11 2.23 -21.74
C LYS A 159 -12.13 2.83 -20.75
N GLU A 160 -10.84 2.52 -20.91
CA GLU A 160 -9.80 2.94 -19.98
C GLU A 160 -8.50 3.30 -20.70
N LEU A 161 -7.97 4.47 -20.36
CA LEU A 161 -6.68 4.97 -20.81
C LEU A 161 -5.84 5.31 -19.59
N ARG A 162 -4.65 4.70 -19.48
CA ARG A 162 -3.64 5.05 -18.48
C ARG A 162 -2.41 5.59 -19.17
N ILE A 163 -1.92 6.72 -18.70
CA ILE A 163 -0.67 7.34 -19.13
C ILE A 163 0.05 7.76 -17.85
N SER A 164 1.16 7.07 -17.56
CA SER A 164 1.99 7.36 -16.39
C SER A 164 3.48 7.26 -16.72
N THR A 165 4.34 7.70 -15.80
CA THR A 165 5.77 7.41 -15.90
C THR A 165 6.11 6.16 -15.09
N CYS A 166 7.32 5.62 -15.23
CA CYS A 166 7.95 4.85 -14.16
C CYS A 166 8.42 5.90 -13.14
N GLY A 167 7.46 6.42 -12.37
CA GLY A 167 7.64 7.59 -11.51
C GLY A 167 8.86 7.48 -10.61
N VAL A 168 9.48 8.63 -10.35
CA VAL A 168 10.69 8.70 -9.52
C VAL A 168 10.34 8.29 -8.09
N THR A 169 10.52 7.01 -7.78
CA THR A 169 10.67 6.51 -6.41
C THR A 169 11.84 7.26 -5.77
N TYR A 170 11.51 8.31 -5.03
CA TYR A 170 12.07 8.74 -3.74
C TYR A 170 13.59 8.62 -3.48
N CYS A 171 14.42 8.51 -4.52
CA CYS A 171 15.86 8.72 -4.46
C CYS A 171 16.13 10.22 -4.41
N ALA A 172 15.88 10.81 -3.23
CA ALA A 172 16.56 12.03 -2.85
C ALA A 172 18.07 11.77 -2.94
N ASP A 173 18.73 12.46 -3.89
CA ASP A 173 20.13 12.93 -3.86
C ASP A 173 20.74 13.16 -5.26
N THR A 174 20.05 12.84 -6.37
CA THR A 174 20.59 13.12 -7.73
C THR A 174 19.69 13.98 -8.61
N VAL A 175 20.01 15.29 -8.61
CA VAL A 175 19.67 16.29 -9.64
C VAL A 175 18.20 16.70 -9.70
N GLU A 176 17.94 17.95 -10.10
CA GLU A 176 16.61 18.49 -10.45
C GLU A 176 16.01 17.73 -11.65
N SER A 177 15.50 16.52 -11.44
CA SER A 177 14.80 15.75 -12.46
C SER A 177 13.43 16.37 -12.74
N ARG A 178 13.40 17.34 -13.65
CA ARG A 178 12.16 17.88 -14.22
C ARG A 178 11.31 16.70 -14.72
N LEU A 179 10.03 16.66 -14.31
CA LEU A 179 9.08 15.68 -14.84
C LEU A 179 9.15 15.68 -16.38
N PRO A 180 9.06 14.50 -17.03
CA PRO A 180 8.94 14.47 -18.47
C PRO A 180 7.69 15.26 -18.88
N LYS A 181 7.86 16.14 -19.86
CA LYS A 181 6.77 16.99 -20.34
C LYS A 181 5.95 16.22 -21.35
N MET A 182 4.69 15.96 -21.02
CA MET A 182 3.72 15.56 -22.05
C MET A 182 3.27 16.85 -22.75
N THR A 183 3.75 17.06 -23.98
CA THR A 183 3.72 18.37 -24.63
C THR A 183 2.30 18.92 -24.77
N THR A 184 1.34 18.08 -25.16
CA THR A 184 -0.12 18.29 -25.08
C THR A 184 -0.86 16.95 -25.27
N LEU A 185 -2.08 16.85 -24.75
CA LEU A 185 -3.04 15.84 -25.21
C LEU A 185 -3.73 16.32 -26.50
N PRO A 186 -3.95 15.45 -27.51
CA PRO A 186 -4.63 15.82 -28.74
C PRO A 186 -6.12 16.14 -28.49
N SER A 187 -6.67 17.07 -29.27
CA SER A 187 -8.07 17.49 -29.18
C SER A 187 -9.05 16.33 -29.46
N GLU A 188 -8.60 15.37 -30.27
CA GLU A 188 -9.29 14.16 -30.65
C GLU A 188 -9.64 13.26 -29.47
N ILE A 189 -9.02 13.44 -28.29
CA ILE A 189 -9.40 12.74 -27.06
C ILE A 189 -10.90 12.88 -26.76
N GLY A 190 -11.51 14.04 -27.08
CA GLY A 190 -12.95 14.29 -26.90
C GLY A 190 -13.88 13.47 -27.81
N LYS A 191 -13.34 12.66 -28.72
CA LYS A 191 -14.09 11.67 -29.53
C LYS A 191 -14.31 10.35 -28.79
N LEU A 192 -13.59 10.07 -27.70
CA LEU A 192 -13.63 8.80 -26.96
C LEU A 192 -14.91 8.63 -26.12
N LYS A 193 -16.06 8.43 -26.79
CA LYS A 193 -17.38 8.42 -26.15
C LYS A 193 -17.66 7.24 -25.22
N LYS A 194 -16.83 6.19 -25.18
CA LYS A 194 -16.95 5.08 -24.21
C LYS A 194 -15.94 5.13 -23.06
N LEU A 195 -15.07 6.13 -23.02
CA LEU A 195 -14.04 6.25 -21.99
C LEU A 195 -14.69 6.52 -20.63
N GLU A 196 -14.53 5.58 -19.70
CA GLU A 196 -15.05 5.66 -18.33
C GLU A 196 -13.97 6.10 -17.33
N ARG A 197 -12.72 5.75 -17.58
CA ARG A 197 -11.61 5.97 -16.64
C ARG A 197 -10.38 6.47 -17.39
N LEU A 198 -9.80 7.56 -16.90
CA LEU A 198 -8.66 8.23 -17.49
C LEU A 198 -7.65 8.55 -16.38
N TYR A 199 -6.44 8.02 -16.53
CA TYR A 199 -5.35 8.21 -15.59
C TYR A 199 -4.21 8.94 -16.31
N LEU A 200 -3.83 10.10 -15.79
CA LEU A 200 -2.87 11.03 -16.40
C LEU A 200 -1.91 11.46 -15.30
N ASP A 201 -1.02 10.55 -14.90
CA ASP A 201 -0.23 10.66 -13.68
C ASP A 201 1.26 10.90 -13.99
N GLN A 202 1.96 11.65 -13.13
CA GLN A 202 3.41 11.85 -13.15
C GLN A 202 3.99 12.51 -14.43
N TYR A 203 3.16 13.25 -15.17
CA TYR A 203 3.57 14.15 -16.25
C TYR A 203 3.23 15.61 -15.93
N ASP A 204 4.06 16.53 -16.43
CA ASP A 204 3.64 17.93 -16.66
C ASP A 204 2.64 17.92 -17.83
N ILE A 205 1.34 17.91 -17.51
CA ILE A 205 0.24 17.79 -18.48
C ILE A 205 -0.07 19.10 -19.23
N GLY A 206 0.56 20.21 -18.84
CA GLY A 206 0.29 21.54 -19.38
C GLY A 206 -1.19 21.94 -19.29
N THR A 207 -1.82 22.22 -20.43
CA THR A 207 -3.25 22.54 -20.55
C THR A 207 -4.01 21.43 -21.26
N LEU A 208 -5.12 20.98 -20.69
CA LEU A 208 -6.05 20.07 -21.37
C LEU A 208 -6.74 20.79 -22.56
N PRO A 209 -6.99 20.09 -23.69
CA PRO A 209 -7.67 20.69 -24.84
C PRO A 209 -9.14 21.02 -24.53
N PRO A 210 -9.76 22.03 -25.18
CA PRO A 210 -11.17 22.38 -24.97
C PRO A 210 -12.12 21.20 -25.22
N GLU A 211 -11.79 20.33 -26.18
CA GLU A 211 -12.51 19.09 -26.52
C GLU A 211 -12.62 18.11 -25.36
N PHE A 212 -11.77 18.20 -24.33
CA PHE A 212 -11.78 17.29 -23.17
C PHE A 212 -13.14 17.26 -22.46
N VAL A 213 -13.89 18.37 -22.48
CA VAL A 213 -15.25 18.45 -21.92
C VAL A 213 -16.26 17.52 -22.60
N LYS A 214 -15.94 16.99 -23.80
CA LYS A 214 -16.78 16.06 -24.58
C LYS A 214 -16.66 14.61 -24.09
N LEU A 215 -15.89 14.32 -23.03
CA LEU A 215 -15.77 13.00 -22.42
C LEU A 215 -16.98 12.67 -21.53
N ASP A 216 -18.18 12.66 -22.14
CA ASP A 216 -19.46 12.64 -21.43
C ASP A 216 -19.67 11.42 -20.51
N ASN A 217 -18.98 10.30 -20.77
CA ASN A 217 -19.09 9.06 -19.98
C ASN A 217 -17.96 8.86 -18.96
N LEU A 218 -17.07 9.83 -18.79
CA LEU A 218 -15.96 9.70 -17.85
C LEU A 218 -16.45 9.74 -16.39
N LYS A 219 -16.16 8.67 -15.66
CA LYS A 219 -16.52 8.46 -14.25
C LYS A 219 -15.32 8.60 -13.32
N SER A 220 -14.12 8.26 -13.77
CA SER A 220 -12.89 8.40 -12.97
C SER A 220 -11.83 9.20 -13.72
N LEU A 221 -11.23 10.16 -13.03
CA LEU A 221 -10.12 10.97 -13.51
C LEU A 221 -9.04 11.05 -12.44
N THR A 222 -7.78 10.84 -12.84
CA THR A 222 -6.63 11.04 -11.96
C THR A 222 -5.61 11.98 -12.58
N PHE A 223 -5.06 12.85 -11.74
CA PHE A 223 -3.84 13.61 -11.99
C PHE A 223 -2.96 13.48 -10.74
N GLN A 224 -2.19 12.41 -10.61
CA GLN A 224 -1.27 12.23 -9.47
C GLN A 224 0.12 12.78 -9.80
N SER A 225 0.72 13.57 -8.92
CA SER A 225 2.10 14.09 -9.10
C SER A 225 2.36 14.79 -10.43
N CYS A 226 1.41 15.61 -10.89
CA CYS A 226 1.49 16.37 -12.13
C CYS A 226 2.00 17.81 -11.95
N ASN A 227 2.47 18.17 -10.75
CA ASN A 227 2.85 19.53 -10.35
C ASN A 227 1.75 20.58 -10.61
N LEU A 228 0.47 20.18 -10.57
CA LEU A 228 -0.66 21.09 -10.83
C LEU A 228 -0.78 22.14 -9.73
N VAL A 229 -0.70 23.42 -10.10
CA VAL A 229 -0.95 24.55 -9.19
C VAL A 229 -2.45 24.86 -9.05
N SER A 230 -3.26 24.40 -10.02
CA SER A 230 -4.72 24.51 -10.05
C SER A 230 -5.31 23.41 -10.94
N ILE A 231 -6.57 23.01 -10.72
CA ILE A 231 -7.24 22.01 -11.55
C ILE A 231 -7.50 22.60 -12.95
N PRO A 232 -7.15 21.92 -14.07
CA PRO A 232 -7.46 22.44 -15.40
C PRO A 232 -8.96 22.61 -15.64
N SER A 233 -9.40 23.78 -16.13
CA SER A 233 -10.82 24.12 -16.24
C SER A 233 -11.68 23.20 -17.13
N PRO A 234 -11.16 22.46 -18.14
CA PRO A 234 -11.96 21.44 -18.83
C PRO A 234 -12.33 20.25 -17.95
N ALA A 235 -11.51 19.89 -16.94
CA ALA A 235 -11.82 18.79 -16.03
C ALA A 235 -12.99 19.13 -15.09
N LEU A 236 -13.15 20.41 -14.71
CA LEU A 236 -14.25 20.92 -13.88
C LEU A 236 -15.60 21.04 -14.62
N GLN A 237 -15.67 20.59 -15.89
CA GLN A 237 -16.91 20.55 -16.68
C GLN A 237 -17.40 19.12 -16.92
N LEU A 238 -16.71 18.11 -16.40
CA LEU A 238 -17.07 16.69 -16.52
C LEU A 238 -18.18 16.31 -15.53
N VAL A 239 -19.39 16.78 -15.77
CA VAL A 239 -20.56 16.64 -14.87
C VAL A 239 -20.94 15.20 -14.49
N ASN A 240 -20.42 14.19 -15.20
CA ASN A 240 -20.65 12.77 -14.93
C ASN A 240 -19.55 12.09 -14.09
N LEU A 241 -18.53 12.83 -13.66
CA LEU A 241 -17.43 12.31 -12.86
C LEU A 241 -17.91 11.85 -11.48
N GLU A 242 -17.54 10.64 -11.08
CA GLU A 242 -17.88 10.01 -9.80
C GLU A 242 -16.65 9.93 -8.86
N TYR A 243 -15.44 9.85 -9.43
CA TYR A 243 -14.17 9.70 -8.72
C TYR A 243 -13.13 10.68 -9.26
N PHE A 244 -12.54 11.51 -8.38
CA PHE A 244 -11.48 12.45 -8.76
C PHE A 244 -10.30 12.35 -7.79
N HIS A 245 -9.12 12.00 -8.32
CA HIS A 245 -7.88 11.89 -7.55
C HIS A 245 -6.85 12.92 -8.02
N LEU A 246 -6.31 13.70 -7.08
CA LEU A 246 -5.42 14.84 -7.30
C LEU A 246 -4.18 14.79 -6.37
N TRP A 247 -3.80 13.59 -5.92
CA TRP A 247 -2.72 13.35 -4.95
C TRP A 247 -1.37 13.95 -5.37
N GLY A 248 -0.64 14.54 -4.42
CA GLY A 248 0.76 14.92 -4.61
C GLY A 248 0.97 16.05 -5.63
N ASN A 249 0.06 17.04 -5.67
CA ASN A 249 0.17 18.21 -6.55
C ASN A 249 0.45 19.48 -5.73
N GLU A 250 0.44 20.62 -6.41
CA GLU A 250 0.75 21.94 -5.84
C GLU A 250 -0.50 22.82 -5.72
N ILE A 251 -1.70 22.21 -5.65
CA ILE A 251 -2.98 22.89 -5.77
C ILE A 251 -3.21 23.76 -4.54
N GLY A 252 -3.21 25.08 -4.72
CA GLY A 252 -3.37 26.06 -3.63
C GLY A 252 -4.82 26.33 -3.22
N PHE A 253 -5.78 26.11 -4.14
CA PHE A 253 -7.21 26.34 -3.92
C PHE A 253 -8.04 25.49 -4.91
N LEU A 254 -9.29 25.20 -4.55
CA LEU A 254 -10.27 24.64 -5.47
C LEU A 254 -11.12 25.77 -6.06
N GLN A 255 -11.30 25.77 -7.38
CA GLN A 255 -12.12 26.77 -8.05
C GLN A 255 -13.63 26.49 -7.83
N PRO A 256 -14.51 27.51 -7.83
CA PRO A 256 -15.95 27.34 -7.62
C PRO A 256 -16.60 26.31 -8.55
N GLU A 257 -16.07 26.15 -9.77
CA GLU A 257 -16.50 25.18 -10.77
C GLU A 257 -16.36 23.72 -10.31
N ILE A 258 -15.67 23.42 -9.20
CA ILE A 258 -15.71 22.09 -8.56
C ILE A 258 -17.16 21.67 -8.26
N GLY A 259 -18.04 22.62 -7.93
CA GLY A 259 -19.47 22.38 -7.69
C GLY A 259 -20.27 21.93 -8.93
N ASN A 260 -19.69 21.98 -10.13
CA ASN A 260 -20.33 21.43 -11.33
C ASN A 260 -20.29 19.89 -11.37
N LEU A 261 -19.40 19.26 -10.60
CA LEU A 261 -19.20 17.80 -10.56
C LEU A 261 -20.28 17.11 -9.71
N THR A 262 -21.55 17.40 -9.98
CA THR A 262 -22.70 17.05 -9.13
C THR A 262 -22.89 15.54 -8.84
N LYS A 263 -22.25 14.66 -9.62
CA LYS A 263 -22.24 13.19 -9.40
C LYS A 263 -21.03 12.68 -8.61
N LEU A 264 -20.12 13.56 -8.19
CA LEU A 264 -18.88 13.17 -7.53
C LEU A 264 -19.18 12.50 -6.18
N LYS A 265 -18.71 11.26 -6.03
CA LYS A 265 -18.83 10.45 -4.81
C LYS A 265 -17.57 10.51 -3.98
N HIS A 266 -16.41 10.41 -4.61
CA HIS A 266 -15.13 10.49 -3.92
C HIS A 266 -14.24 11.61 -4.48
N LEU A 267 -13.76 12.46 -3.58
CA LEU A 267 -12.77 13.50 -3.87
C LEU A 267 -11.52 13.27 -3.00
N TYR A 268 -10.40 12.97 -3.64
CA TYR A 268 -9.10 12.76 -3.00
C TYR A 268 -8.11 13.82 -3.46
N ILE A 269 -7.68 14.70 -2.54
CA ILE A 269 -6.66 15.72 -2.78
C ILE A 269 -5.57 15.71 -1.68
N PRO A 270 -4.99 14.56 -1.27
CA PRO A 270 -3.94 14.56 -0.24
C PRO A 270 -2.63 15.14 -0.78
N HIS A 271 -1.73 15.56 0.10
CA HIS A 271 -0.41 16.14 -0.21
C HIS A 271 -0.51 17.25 -1.25
N ASN A 272 -1.11 18.36 -0.85
CA ASN A 272 -1.34 19.54 -1.70
C ASN A 272 -1.13 20.83 -0.89
N LYS A 273 -1.49 21.99 -1.45
CA LYS A 273 -1.29 23.31 -0.84
C LYS A 273 -2.60 24.03 -0.49
N LEU A 274 -3.72 23.30 -0.39
CA LEU A 274 -5.04 23.89 -0.17
C LEU A 274 -5.11 24.64 1.16
N THR A 275 -5.54 25.91 1.13
CA THR A 275 -5.72 26.75 2.33
C THR A 275 -7.17 26.90 2.77
N ILE A 276 -8.13 26.70 1.85
CA ILE A 276 -9.57 26.79 2.11
C ILE A 276 -10.36 25.93 1.11
N LEU A 277 -11.54 25.47 1.51
CA LEU A 277 -12.53 24.88 0.59
C LEU A 277 -13.56 25.94 0.14
N PRO A 278 -13.93 26.01 -1.15
CA PRO A 278 -14.97 26.92 -1.62
C PRO A 278 -16.34 26.52 -1.06
N LYS A 279 -17.23 27.50 -0.85
CA LYS A 279 -18.61 27.27 -0.41
C LYS A 279 -19.37 26.36 -1.39
N GLU A 280 -19.02 26.41 -2.67
CA GLU A 280 -19.59 25.60 -3.76
C GLU A 280 -19.40 24.09 -3.58
N ILE A 281 -18.63 23.65 -2.57
CA ILE A 281 -18.62 22.26 -2.10
C ILE A 281 -20.03 21.75 -1.75
N GLU A 282 -20.98 22.63 -1.36
CA GLU A 282 -22.38 22.22 -1.13
C GLU A 282 -23.07 21.63 -2.36
N ASN A 283 -22.58 21.91 -3.56
CA ASN A 283 -23.12 21.41 -4.82
C ASN A 283 -22.65 19.98 -5.18
N LEU A 284 -22.00 19.28 -4.24
CA LEU A 284 -21.61 17.87 -4.36
C LEU A 284 -22.50 16.96 -3.49
N PRO A 285 -23.82 16.89 -3.73
CA PRO A 285 -24.76 16.19 -2.84
C PRO A 285 -24.54 14.67 -2.79
N GLU A 286 -23.85 14.11 -3.79
CA GLU A 286 -23.50 12.69 -3.90
C GLU A 286 -22.21 12.31 -3.17
N LEU A 287 -21.49 13.26 -2.55
CA LEU A 287 -20.17 12.98 -1.98
C LEU A 287 -20.28 12.04 -0.75
N GLU A 288 -19.61 10.89 -0.86
CA GLU A 288 -19.51 9.84 0.15
C GLU A 288 -18.15 9.88 0.88
N ARG A 289 -17.08 10.35 0.21
CA ARG A 289 -15.71 10.43 0.77
C ARG A 289 -14.99 11.72 0.37
N LEU A 290 -14.41 12.40 1.36
CA LEU A 290 -13.63 13.63 1.17
C LEU A 290 -12.29 13.52 1.91
N TYR A 291 -11.20 13.37 1.17
CA TYR A 291 -9.87 13.11 1.71
C TYR A 291 -8.95 14.26 1.30
N LEU A 292 -8.50 15.01 2.30
CA LEU A 292 -7.80 16.30 2.18
C LEU A 292 -6.60 16.36 3.14
N SER A 293 -6.04 15.21 3.52
CA SER A 293 -4.89 15.20 4.43
C SER A 293 -3.67 15.88 3.82
N ASP A 294 -2.71 16.29 4.65
CA ASP A 294 -1.43 16.83 4.20
C ASP A 294 -1.61 18.07 3.30
N ASN A 295 -2.39 19.02 3.83
CA ASN A 295 -2.72 20.29 3.19
C ASN A 295 -2.47 21.44 4.18
N LYS A 296 -3.04 22.62 3.93
CA LYS A 296 -2.85 23.83 4.74
C LYS A 296 -4.18 24.48 5.12
N LEU A 297 -5.26 23.68 5.19
CA LEU A 297 -6.61 24.17 5.46
C LEU A 297 -6.67 24.79 6.85
N THR A 298 -7.07 26.05 6.94
CA THR A 298 -7.20 26.76 8.23
C THR A 298 -8.61 26.72 8.80
N SER A 299 -9.61 26.44 7.96
CA SER A 299 -11.01 26.30 8.34
C SER A 299 -11.80 25.49 7.31
N LEU A 300 -12.99 25.02 7.71
CA LEU A 300 -13.98 24.43 6.80
C LEU A 300 -15.18 25.39 6.65
N PRO A 301 -15.76 25.54 5.44
CA PRO A 301 -16.99 26.31 5.25
C PRO A 301 -18.19 25.61 5.91
N GLY A 302 -19.15 26.38 6.44
CA GLY A 302 -20.37 25.81 7.05
C GLY A 302 -21.23 25.03 6.04
N GLU A 303 -21.08 25.34 4.77
CA GLU A 303 -21.59 24.61 3.61
C GLU A 303 -21.20 23.13 3.59
N ILE A 304 -20.13 22.71 4.28
CA ILE A 304 -19.74 21.30 4.42
C ILE A 304 -20.89 20.43 4.96
N GLY A 305 -21.74 20.98 5.84
CA GLY A 305 -22.89 20.28 6.42
C GLY A 305 -24.03 19.98 5.42
N LYS A 306 -23.87 20.31 4.13
CA LYS A 306 -24.78 19.92 3.04
C LYS A 306 -24.45 18.53 2.48
N LEU A 307 -23.24 18.02 2.72
CA LEU A 307 -22.73 16.74 2.25
C LEU A 307 -23.32 15.54 3.03
N THR A 308 -24.66 15.46 3.13
CA THR A 308 -25.38 14.49 3.99
C THR A 308 -25.23 13.01 3.58
N LYS A 309 -24.53 12.73 2.48
CA LYS A 309 -24.10 11.38 2.07
C LYS A 309 -22.71 10.99 2.57
N LEU A 310 -21.93 11.91 3.14
CA LEU A 310 -20.56 11.66 3.53
C LEU A 310 -20.46 10.60 4.64
N THR A 311 -19.58 9.62 4.44
CA THR A 311 -19.32 8.49 5.34
C THR A 311 -17.91 8.52 5.92
N SER A 312 -16.94 9.05 5.17
CA SER A 312 -15.56 9.18 5.60
C SER A 312 -14.98 10.54 5.23
N MET A 313 -14.37 11.21 6.21
CA MET A 313 -13.66 12.48 6.05
C MET A 313 -12.26 12.36 6.67
N ASN A 314 -11.23 12.63 5.88
CA ASN A 314 -9.86 12.74 6.37
C ASN A 314 -9.32 14.17 6.17
N LEU A 315 -8.94 14.82 7.27
CA LEU A 315 -8.40 16.17 7.37
C LEU A 315 -7.06 16.19 8.15
N GLU A 316 -6.43 15.03 8.35
CA GLU A 316 -5.16 14.90 9.06
C GLU A 316 -4.05 15.79 8.45
N HIS A 317 -3.10 16.26 9.26
CA HIS A 317 -2.01 17.13 8.81
C HIS A 317 -2.52 18.37 8.03
N ASN A 318 -3.33 19.18 8.72
CA ASN A 318 -3.81 20.48 8.26
C ASN A 318 -3.56 21.55 9.34
N LYS A 319 -4.21 22.71 9.24
CA LYS A 319 -4.05 23.87 10.14
C LYS A 319 -5.40 24.33 10.70
N LEU A 320 -6.37 23.42 10.82
CA LEU A 320 -7.73 23.75 11.25
C LEU A 320 -7.69 24.20 12.71
N THR A 321 -8.17 25.42 13.00
CA THR A 321 -8.29 25.90 14.40
C THR A 321 -9.67 25.65 15.00
N THR A 322 -10.70 25.49 14.15
CA THR A 322 -12.08 25.21 14.58
C THR A 322 -12.79 24.35 13.54
N LEU A 323 -13.91 23.73 13.94
CA LEU A 323 -14.87 23.11 13.03
C LEU A 323 -16.19 23.88 13.02
N PRO A 324 -16.85 24.06 11.86
CA PRO A 324 -18.17 24.65 11.82
C PRO A 324 -19.17 23.72 12.51
N LYS A 325 -20.08 24.27 13.33
CA LYS A 325 -21.20 23.53 13.96
C LYS A 325 -22.02 22.70 12.96
N GLU A 326 -22.04 23.10 11.70
CA GLU A 326 -22.65 22.38 10.60
C GLU A 326 -22.08 20.96 10.37
N ILE A 327 -20.92 20.61 10.94
CA ILE A 327 -20.37 19.26 10.95
C ILE A 327 -21.39 18.23 11.48
N GLY A 328 -22.22 18.60 12.48
CA GLY A 328 -23.26 17.73 13.03
C GLY A 328 -24.38 17.34 12.04
N LYS A 329 -24.46 17.98 10.88
CA LYS A 329 -25.41 17.57 9.82
C LYS A 329 -24.95 16.30 9.10
N LEU A 330 -23.68 15.92 9.22
CA LEU A 330 -23.06 14.76 8.56
C LEU A 330 -23.40 13.42 9.26
N THR A 331 -24.67 13.20 9.59
CA THR A 331 -25.15 12.07 10.42
C THR A 331 -24.85 10.65 9.89
N LYS A 332 -24.32 10.52 8.66
CA LYS A 332 -23.83 9.25 8.08
C LYS A 332 -22.32 9.01 8.27
N LEU A 333 -21.60 9.96 8.84
CA LEU A 333 -20.15 9.87 9.01
C LEU A 333 -19.81 8.76 10.00
N THR A 334 -19.00 7.80 9.56
CA THR A 334 -18.48 6.68 10.36
C THR A 334 -17.00 6.87 10.71
N PHE A 335 -16.28 7.67 9.93
CA PHE A 335 -14.86 7.99 10.12
C PHE A 335 -14.62 9.49 10.00
N LEU A 336 -13.98 10.08 11.01
CA LEU A 336 -13.51 11.46 11.02
C LEU A 336 -12.10 11.52 11.60
N ASN A 337 -11.12 11.84 10.75
CA ASN A 337 -9.73 12.03 11.18
C ASN A 337 -9.36 13.51 11.10
N LEU A 338 -9.01 14.08 12.25
CA LEU A 338 -8.59 15.46 12.48
C LEU A 338 -7.23 15.50 13.19
N ASN A 339 -6.47 14.40 13.17
CA ASN A 339 -5.15 14.35 13.79
C ASN A 339 -4.23 15.44 13.21
N ASN A 340 -3.24 15.90 13.99
CA ASN A 340 -2.19 16.81 13.55
C ASN A 340 -2.77 18.08 12.91
N ASN A 341 -3.55 18.82 13.71
CA ASN A 341 -4.19 20.09 13.37
C ASN A 341 -3.96 21.10 14.51
N GLU A 342 -4.56 22.30 14.40
CA GLU A 342 -4.36 23.40 15.34
C GLU A 342 -5.65 23.68 16.14
N LEU A 343 -6.52 22.66 16.34
CA LEU A 343 -7.88 22.85 16.85
C LEU A 343 -7.89 23.37 18.29
N GLU A 344 -8.59 24.48 18.53
CA GLU A 344 -8.79 25.09 19.86
C GLU A 344 -10.02 24.48 20.57
N GLU A 345 -11.07 24.17 19.82
CA GLU A 345 -12.32 23.58 20.32
C GLU A 345 -12.95 22.57 19.34
N ILE A 346 -13.71 21.60 19.89
CA ILE A 346 -14.63 20.75 19.13
C ILE A 346 -16.07 21.24 19.39
N PRO A 347 -16.88 21.54 18.35
CA PRO A 347 -18.25 21.99 18.53
C PRO A 347 -19.11 20.88 19.11
N LYS A 348 -19.97 21.22 20.08
CA LYS A 348 -20.94 20.30 20.71
C LYS A 348 -21.82 19.53 19.73
N GLU A 349 -22.06 20.08 18.54
CA GLU A 349 -22.78 19.43 17.46
C GLU A 349 -22.12 18.10 17.01
N ILE A 350 -20.86 17.82 17.38
CA ILE A 350 -20.21 16.52 17.18
C ILE A 350 -21.04 15.34 17.73
N GLY A 351 -21.73 15.50 18.88
CA GLY A 351 -22.54 14.44 19.49
C GLY A 351 -23.76 14.00 18.66
N THR A 352 -24.13 14.77 17.64
CA THR A 352 -25.19 14.36 16.69
C THR A 352 -24.72 13.27 15.72
N LEU A 353 -23.41 13.03 15.60
CA LEU A 353 -22.80 12.03 14.73
C LEU A 353 -22.87 10.61 15.33
N ARG A 354 -24.08 10.15 15.70
CA ARG A 354 -24.29 8.83 16.35
C ARG A 354 -23.83 7.62 15.52
N GLY A 355 -23.54 7.81 14.23
CA GLY A 355 -22.94 6.81 13.34
C GLY A 355 -21.43 6.69 13.45
N LEU A 356 -20.74 7.62 14.13
CA LEU A 356 -19.29 7.73 14.13
C LEU A 356 -18.66 6.57 14.92
N CYS A 357 -17.80 5.81 14.24
CA CYS A 357 -17.09 4.67 14.79
C CYS A 357 -15.63 5.03 15.14
N GLN A 358 -15.03 5.97 14.41
CA GLN A 358 -13.64 6.39 14.60
C GLN A 358 -13.52 7.91 14.58
N LEU A 359 -12.90 8.47 15.63
CA LEU A 359 -12.59 9.89 15.78
C LEU A 359 -11.12 10.07 16.19
N GLY A 360 -10.33 10.69 15.31
CA GLY A 360 -8.94 11.05 15.58
C GLY A 360 -8.79 12.55 15.90
N LEU A 361 -8.26 12.89 17.07
CA LEU A 361 -7.97 14.24 17.56
C LEU A 361 -6.52 14.37 18.08
N ASN A 362 -5.64 13.39 17.86
CA ASN A 362 -4.25 13.42 18.33
C ASN A 362 -3.46 14.56 17.66
N GLY A 363 -2.47 15.14 18.33
CA GLY A 363 -1.68 16.25 17.79
C GLY A 363 -2.53 17.50 17.52
N ASN A 364 -3.45 17.83 18.42
CA ASN A 364 -4.18 19.11 18.43
C ASN A 364 -3.77 19.86 19.69
N GLU A 365 -2.62 20.52 19.62
CA GLU A 365 -1.93 21.02 20.81
C GLU A 365 -2.68 22.11 21.59
N GLU A 366 -3.48 22.90 20.88
CA GLU A 366 -4.30 23.98 21.43
C GLU A 366 -5.65 23.50 21.97
N LEU A 367 -6.01 22.22 21.76
CA LEU A 367 -7.32 21.69 22.14
C LEU A 367 -7.38 21.56 23.67
N GLU A 368 -8.15 22.44 24.30
CA GLU A 368 -8.17 22.56 25.76
C GLU A 368 -9.19 21.65 26.46
N ASP A 369 -10.31 21.31 25.83
CA ASP A 369 -11.36 20.44 26.39
C ASP A 369 -12.17 19.74 25.28
N LEU A 370 -12.97 18.74 25.65
CA LEU A 370 -13.91 18.05 24.78
C LEU A 370 -15.35 18.36 25.19
N PRO A 371 -16.29 18.62 24.26
CA PRO A 371 -17.68 18.86 24.61
C PRO A 371 -18.32 17.60 25.21
N LEU A 372 -19.16 17.79 26.23
CA LEU A 372 -19.89 16.73 26.93
C LEU A 372 -20.71 15.86 25.96
N GLU A 373 -21.13 16.44 24.84
CA GLU A 373 -21.84 15.79 23.75
C GLU A 373 -21.05 14.67 23.04
N ILE A 374 -19.72 14.54 23.21
CA ILE A 374 -18.97 13.35 22.74
C ILE A 374 -19.51 12.04 23.37
N ALA A 375 -20.09 12.10 24.58
CA ALA A 375 -20.76 10.95 25.19
C ALA A 375 -22.01 10.47 24.43
N GLN A 376 -22.50 11.21 23.43
CA GLN A 376 -23.62 10.82 22.55
C GLN A 376 -23.19 10.00 21.33
N LEU A 377 -21.88 9.77 21.15
CA LEU A 377 -21.33 8.95 20.07
C LEU A 377 -21.49 7.45 20.39
N GLU A 378 -22.73 6.97 20.37
CA GLU A 378 -23.18 5.62 20.76
C GLU A 378 -22.46 4.45 20.05
N ARG A 379 -21.74 4.71 18.95
CA ARG A 379 -21.02 3.72 18.13
C ARG A 379 -19.50 3.89 18.12
N LEU A 380 -18.96 4.77 18.96
CA LEU A 380 -17.53 5.08 18.93
C LEU A 380 -16.69 3.89 19.44
N GLU A 381 -15.93 3.29 18.52
CA GLU A 381 -15.03 2.16 18.77
C GLU A 381 -13.60 2.64 19.03
N LEU A 382 -13.19 3.73 18.37
CA LEU A 382 -11.85 4.32 18.47
C LEU A 382 -11.96 5.84 18.65
N LEU A 383 -11.32 6.33 19.72
CA LEU A 383 -11.17 7.75 20.03
C LEU A 383 -9.71 8.03 20.40
N GLY A 384 -8.99 8.80 19.58
CA GLY A 384 -7.64 9.29 19.88
C GLY A 384 -7.66 10.77 20.23
N PHE A 385 -6.97 11.17 21.30
CA PHE A 385 -6.81 12.57 21.72
C PHE A 385 -5.57 12.72 22.61
N ASP A 386 -5.04 13.94 22.73
CA ASP A 386 -3.78 14.18 23.42
C ASP A 386 -3.84 14.14 24.96
N PHE A 387 -2.69 13.78 25.55
CA PHE A 387 -2.32 13.82 26.97
C PHE A 387 -3.02 14.90 27.81
N ARG A 388 -3.07 16.14 27.31
CA ARG A 388 -3.55 17.34 28.04
C ARG A 388 -5.05 17.29 28.36
N LEU A 389 -5.84 16.75 27.44
CA LEU A 389 -7.31 16.77 27.49
C LEU A 389 -7.86 15.87 28.60
N PHE A 390 -7.23 14.72 28.82
CA PHE A 390 -7.63 13.75 29.84
C PHE A 390 -7.77 14.40 31.24
N TYR A 391 -6.80 15.25 31.62
CA TYR A 391 -6.73 15.92 32.93
C TYR A 391 -7.92 16.87 33.22
N LYS A 392 -8.63 17.33 32.18
CA LYS A 392 -9.79 18.23 32.29
C LYS A 392 -11.11 17.50 32.11
N CYS A 393 -11.25 16.69 31.05
CA CYS A 393 -12.49 15.98 30.77
C CYS A 393 -12.89 15.04 31.92
N PHE A 394 -11.94 14.33 32.54
CA PHE A 394 -12.27 13.34 33.57
C PHE A 394 -12.86 13.98 34.85
N ARG A 395 -12.41 15.18 35.24
CA ARG A 395 -13.02 15.93 36.36
C ARG A 395 -14.48 16.29 36.08
N GLN A 396 -14.84 16.57 34.83
CA GLN A 396 -16.22 16.87 34.45
C GLN A 396 -17.07 15.59 34.44
N ILE A 397 -16.54 14.48 33.92
CA ILE A 397 -17.24 13.19 33.89
C ILE A 397 -17.61 12.72 35.30
N ASP A 398 -16.72 12.84 36.28
CA ASP A 398 -17.02 12.51 37.68
C ASP A 398 -18.07 13.47 38.30
N TYR A 399 -17.99 14.77 38.02
CA TYR A 399 -18.98 15.76 38.49
C TYR A 399 -20.39 15.53 37.91
N TYR A 400 -20.49 15.14 36.64
CA TYR A 400 -21.78 14.89 35.99
C TYR A 400 -22.36 13.50 36.26
N ARG A 401 -21.58 12.55 36.82
CA ARG A 401 -22.07 11.19 37.10
C ARG A 401 -23.16 11.12 38.18
N GLU A 402 -23.17 12.01 39.16
CA GLU A 402 -24.33 12.18 40.07
C GLU A 402 -25.54 12.82 39.38
N ASN A 403 -25.32 13.57 38.29
CA ASN A 403 -26.31 14.47 37.69
C ASN A 403 -27.01 13.91 36.44
N SER A 404 -26.44 12.89 35.76
CA SER A 404 -27.00 12.36 34.50
C SER A 404 -26.93 10.84 34.33
N GLY A 405 -26.03 10.13 35.02
CA GLY A 405 -26.00 8.66 35.15
C GLY A 405 -25.69 7.83 33.88
N TYR A 406 -25.86 8.36 32.66
CA TYR A 406 -25.55 7.66 31.41
C TYR A 406 -24.06 7.32 31.29
N CYS A 407 -23.74 6.13 30.76
CA CYS A 407 -22.36 5.66 30.55
C CYS A 407 -22.29 4.70 29.35
N TYR A 408 -21.21 4.80 28.57
CA TYR A 408 -20.69 3.78 27.66
C TYR A 408 -19.16 3.84 27.77
N THR A 409 -18.46 2.70 27.81
CA THR A 409 -17.00 2.66 27.87
C THR A 409 -16.44 2.26 26.50
N PRO A 410 -15.59 3.07 25.85
CA PRO A 410 -14.82 2.63 24.69
C PRO A 410 -13.90 1.46 25.05
N HIS A 411 -13.69 0.49 24.15
CA HIS A 411 -12.80 -0.66 24.41
C HIS A 411 -11.31 -0.36 24.23
N TRP A 412 -10.97 0.84 23.72
CA TRP A 412 -9.63 1.41 23.73
C TRP A 412 -9.70 2.80 24.38
N LEU A 413 -8.76 3.11 25.27
CA LEU A 413 -8.62 4.41 25.93
C LEU A 413 -7.13 4.74 26.09
N ASP A 414 -6.74 5.96 25.77
CA ASP A 414 -5.39 6.50 25.98
C ASP A 414 -5.38 7.37 27.26
N VAL A 415 -4.43 7.13 28.16
CA VAL A 415 -4.62 7.43 29.60
C VAL A 415 -3.36 8.04 30.25
N PRO A 416 -3.40 9.35 30.54
CA PRO A 416 -3.00 9.93 31.84
C PRO A 416 -4.19 9.91 32.83
N GLY A 417 -4.25 10.63 33.95
CA GLY A 417 -3.31 11.56 34.57
C GLY A 417 -3.65 11.78 36.05
N ALA A 418 -3.06 12.82 36.67
CA ALA A 418 -3.01 12.98 38.13
C ALA A 418 -4.39 13.16 38.83
N LEU A 419 -4.79 12.13 39.59
CA LEU A 419 -5.68 12.17 40.77
C LEU A 419 -5.63 10.78 41.48
N GLU A 420 -5.94 10.72 42.78
CA GLU A 420 -6.05 9.43 43.50
C GLU A 420 -7.28 8.64 42.99
N PHE A 421 -7.04 7.48 42.37
CA PHE A 421 -8.12 6.64 41.84
C PHE A 421 -8.85 5.89 42.96
N THR A 422 -10.00 6.41 43.39
CA THR A 422 -10.96 5.72 44.28
C THR A 422 -12.09 5.01 43.52
N SER A 423 -12.04 4.99 42.18
CA SER A 423 -13.09 4.48 41.29
C SER A 423 -13.13 2.94 41.22
N PRO A 424 -14.33 2.32 41.24
CA PRO A 424 -14.51 0.87 41.17
C PRO A 424 -14.34 0.28 39.76
N PHE A 425 -13.93 1.08 38.79
CA PHE A 425 -13.82 0.68 37.38
C PHE A 425 -12.53 -0.08 37.05
N GLU A 426 -12.55 -0.67 35.86
CA GLU A 426 -11.59 -1.58 35.23
C GLU A 426 -11.53 -1.25 33.73
N PHE A 427 -10.49 -1.68 33.00
CA PHE A 427 -10.35 -1.44 31.56
C PHE A 427 -9.92 -2.71 30.82
N ASP A 428 -10.43 -2.91 29.60
CA ASP A 428 -10.05 -4.07 28.77
C ASP A 428 -8.57 -4.01 28.35
N LYS A 429 -8.12 -2.83 27.91
CA LYS A 429 -6.72 -2.48 27.62
C LYS A 429 -6.45 -1.05 28.10
N ILE A 430 -5.17 -0.70 28.27
CA ILE A 430 -4.75 0.68 28.58
C ILE A 430 -3.50 1.01 27.74
N SER A 431 -3.49 2.21 27.13
CA SER A 431 -2.32 2.82 26.49
C SER A 431 -1.69 3.86 27.42
N LEU A 432 -0.36 3.83 27.52
CA LEU A 432 0.45 4.67 28.40
C LEU A 432 1.63 5.26 27.60
N ARG A 433 1.96 6.53 27.84
CA ARG A 433 3.13 7.18 27.23
C ARG A 433 4.32 7.15 28.19
N LEU A 434 5.50 6.74 27.71
CA LEU A 434 6.73 6.70 28.51
C LEU A 434 7.27 8.12 28.75
N GLY A 435 7.44 8.52 30.02
CA GLY A 435 7.96 9.84 30.41
C GLY A 435 7.55 10.38 31.80
N TYR A 436 6.67 9.70 32.53
CA TYR A 436 6.02 10.25 33.74
C TYR A 436 6.25 9.43 35.03
N ASP A 437 5.78 9.96 36.17
CA ASP A 437 5.98 9.46 37.55
C ASP A 437 5.64 7.96 37.73
N ASP A 438 6.52 7.23 38.42
CA ASP A 438 6.39 5.80 38.69
C ASP A 438 5.25 5.48 39.67
N SER A 439 4.93 6.37 40.61
CA SER A 439 3.80 6.20 41.55
C SER A 439 2.44 6.08 40.83
N PHE A 440 2.28 6.82 39.74
CA PHE A 440 1.06 6.82 38.93
C PHE A 440 0.90 5.54 38.09
N LYS A 441 2.02 5.01 37.58
CA LYS A 441 2.05 3.77 36.79
C LYS A 441 1.51 2.59 37.60
N GLU A 442 1.90 2.46 38.87
CA GLU A 442 1.44 1.37 39.75
C GLU A 442 -0.09 1.34 39.91
N GLN A 443 -0.75 2.49 40.04
CA GLN A 443 -2.21 2.56 40.28
C GLN A 443 -3.04 2.17 39.04
N ILE A 444 -2.63 2.60 37.85
CA ILE A 444 -3.43 2.37 36.63
C ILE A 444 -3.14 1.00 36.01
N MET A 445 -1.88 0.53 36.01
CA MET A 445 -1.55 -0.77 35.41
C MET A 445 -2.33 -1.93 36.02
N GLY A 446 -2.59 -1.91 37.34
CA GLY A 446 -3.39 -2.91 38.04
C GLY A 446 -4.87 -2.99 37.61
N LYS A 447 -5.36 -2.09 36.75
CA LYS A 447 -6.75 -2.03 36.27
C LYS A 447 -6.95 -2.59 34.85
N ALA A 448 -5.88 -2.96 34.13
CA ALA A 448 -5.96 -3.56 32.80
C ALA A 448 -6.28 -5.07 32.87
N LYS A 449 -7.19 -5.55 32.00
CA LYS A 449 -7.61 -6.96 31.95
C LYS A 449 -6.86 -7.83 30.94
N GLN A 450 -6.55 -7.32 29.75
CA GLN A 450 -6.09 -8.14 28.61
C GLN A 450 -4.64 -7.82 28.17
N GLY A 451 -4.20 -6.57 28.31
CA GLY A 451 -2.90 -6.13 27.81
C GLY A 451 -2.60 -4.65 28.04
N LEU A 452 -1.35 -4.27 27.77
CA LEU A 452 -0.77 -2.97 28.12
C LEU A 452 0.10 -2.45 26.96
N LEU A 453 -0.11 -1.19 26.56
CA LEU A 453 0.64 -0.51 25.49
C LEU A 453 1.51 0.60 26.08
N PHE A 454 2.80 0.62 25.74
CA PHE A 454 3.74 1.70 25.98
C PHE A 454 4.12 2.39 24.66
N SER A 455 3.91 3.71 24.56
CA SER A 455 4.31 4.49 23.38
C SER A 455 5.23 5.66 23.72
N GLY A 456 6.09 6.05 22.76
CA GLY A 456 7.19 6.99 22.98
C GLY A 456 6.83 8.48 22.92
N GLN A 457 7.61 9.29 23.64
CA GLN A 457 8.52 10.24 23.01
C GLN A 457 9.74 10.44 23.93
N PHE A 458 10.94 10.22 23.41
CA PHE A 458 12.19 10.27 24.19
C PHE A 458 12.89 11.63 24.05
N GLU A 459 12.21 12.72 24.40
CA GLU A 459 12.85 14.04 24.46
C GLU A 459 13.51 14.28 25.82
N GLY A 460 14.83 14.52 25.83
CA GLY A 460 15.49 15.28 26.89
C GLY A 460 16.13 14.50 28.06
N VAL A 461 16.34 13.18 27.97
CA VAL A 461 17.14 12.44 28.98
C VAL A 461 18.61 12.41 28.56
N PRO A 462 19.55 13.05 29.30
CA PRO A 462 20.96 13.15 28.89
C PRO A 462 21.84 12.02 29.46
N GLU A 463 21.27 10.90 29.91
CA GLU A 463 22.04 9.76 30.41
C GLU A 463 22.39 8.78 29.27
N PRO A 464 23.61 8.21 29.25
CA PRO A 464 24.15 7.50 28.08
C PRO A 464 23.56 6.10 27.84
N ASP A 465 22.67 5.61 28.71
CA ASP A 465 21.98 4.33 28.58
C ASP A 465 20.50 4.53 28.92
N ILE A 466 19.57 4.29 27.97
CA ILE A 466 18.13 4.21 28.29
C ILE A 466 17.89 2.86 28.97
N CYS A 467 18.11 2.83 30.28
CA CYS A 467 17.95 1.64 31.09
C CYS A 467 16.53 1.60 31.66
N LEU A 468 15.70 0.66 31.18
CA LEU A 468 14.30 0.49 31.62
C LEU A 468 14.17 0.10 33.12
N ARG A 469 15.29 -0.12 33.82
CA ARG A 469 15.41 -0.51 35.23
C ARG A 469 14.47 0.25 36.18
N ASN A 470 14.32 1.56 36.01
CA ASN A 470 13.49 2.41 36.89
C ASN A 470 11.98 2.35 36.56
N HIS A 471 11.59 1.77 35.43
CA HIS A 471 10.18 1.62 35.02
C HIS A 471 9.67 0.17 35.08
N MET A 472 10.56 -0.80 35.33
CA MET A 472 10.22 -2.22 35.42
C MET A 472 10.02 -2.68 36.87
N SER A 473 10.66 -2.05 37.87
CA SER A 473 10.32 -2.27 39.29
C SER A 473 8.85 -1.99 39.61
N THR A 474 8.29 -1.03 38.87
CA THR A 474 6.90 -0.57 38.87
C THR A 474 5.90 -1.63 38.38
N ILE A 475 6.37 -2.71 37.75
CA ILE A 475 5.55 -3.83 37.25
C ILE A 475 5.30 -4.89 38.35
N SER A 476 6.06 -4.87 39.46
CA SER A 476 5.97 -5.89 40.52
C SER A 476 4.56 -6.07 41.13
N GLY A 477 3.72 -5.02 41.13
CA GLY A 477 2.32 -5.08 41.55
C GLY A 477 1.38 -5.92 40.64
N LEU A 478 1.80 -6.25 39.41
CA LEU A 478 0.97 -6.89 38.39
C LEU A 478 0.85 -8.41 38.50
N CYS A 479 1.49 -9.05 39.47
CA CYS A 479 1.59 -10.53 39.60
C CYS A 479 0.25 -11.31 39.66
N ASN A 480 -0.89 -10.62 39.66
CA ASN A 480 -2.24 -11.20 39.65
C ASN A 480 -2.80 -11.39 38.23
N ASN A 481 -2.94 -10.29 37.47
CA ASN A 481 -3.81 -10.20 36.29
C ASN A 481 -3.34 -11.06 35.09
N GLU A 482 -4.24 -11.30 34.14
CA GLU A 482 -3.99 -12.10 32.93
C GLU A 482 -3.58 -11.21 31.75
N LEU A 483 -2.43 -10.54 31.86
CA LEU A 483 -1.88 -9.73 30.78
C LEU A 483 -1.29 -10.64 29.67
N TRP A 484 -1.90 -10.61 28.49
CA TRP A 484 -1.51 -11.40 27.32
C TRP A 484 -0.74 -10.58 26.27
N THR A 485 -1.01 -9.29 26.15
CA THR A 485 -0.34 -8.38 25.18
C THR A 485 0.51 -7.32 25.88
N LEU A 486 1.73 -7.11 25.37
CA LEU A 486 2.66 -6.06 25.78
C LEU A 486 3.29 -5.41 24.55
N GLU A 487 3.21 -4.08 24.43
CA GLU A 487 3.78 -3.33 23.30
C GLU A 487 4.67 -2.18 23.77
N PHE A 488 5.79 -1.98 23.06
CA PHE A 488 6.67 -0.81 23.14
C PHE A 488 6.95 -0.31 21.71
N THR A 489 6.51 0.91 21.40
CA THR A 489 6.67 1.49 20.04
C THR A 489 7.12 2.96 20.07
N SER A 490 8.11 3.30 19.24
CA SER A 490 8.52 4.70 18.94
C SER A 490 8.10 5.10 17.52
N LYS A 491 7.85 6.39 17.26
CA LYS A 491 7.54 6.88 15.90
C LYS A 491 8.76 7.50 15.21
N GLU A 492 9.74 7.91 16.02
CA GLU A 492 10.86 8.77 15.64
C GLU A 492 12.20 8.02 15.71
N GLN A 493 13.16 8.39 14.85
CA GLN A 493 14.56 7.96 15.01
C GLN A 493 15.09 8.46 16.36
N LEU A 494 15.48 7.53 17.22
CA LEU A 494 16.05 7.78 18.54
C LEU A 494 17.51 8.20 18.37
N THR A 495 17.74 9.50 18.15
CA THR A 495 19.11 9.98 17.95
C THR A 495 20.04 9.65 19.13
N ILE A 496 20.84 8.59 18.95
CA ILE A 496 22.13 8.27 19.60
C ILE A 496 22.09 7.28 20.81
N PHE A 497 20.97 6.61 21.14
CA PHE A 497 20.89 5.80 22.38
C PHE A 497 20.48 4.33 22.22
N GLU A 498 21.16 3.44 22.95
CA GLU A 498 20.87 2.01 23.02
C GLU A 498 19.87 1.71 24.17
N VAL A 499 18.71 1.15 23.84
CA VAL A 499 17.71 0.73 24.84
C VAL A 499 18.16 -0.57 25.52
N ARG A 500 18.29 -0.56 26.84
CA ARG A 500 18.64 -1.76 27.63
C ARG A 500 17.48 -2.21 28.53
N PHE A 501 17.12 -3.48 28.37
CA PHE A 501 16.14 -4.18 29.21
C PHE A 501 16.86 -4.88 30.35
N GLU A 502 16.75 -4.33 31.56
CA GLU A 502 17.09 -5.06 32.79
C GLU A 502 15.80 -5.52 33.49
N LEU A 503 15.74 -6.81 33.84
CA LEU A 503 14.56 -7.43 34.44
C LEU A 503 14.81 -7.95 35.85
N ASP A 504 13.85 -7.67 36.74
CA ASP A 504 13.76 -8.32 38.04
C ASP A 504 13.14 -9.73 37.98
N LEU A 505 13.04 -10.36 39.15
CA LEU A 505 12.56 -11.73 39.30
C LEU A 505 11.02 -11.86 39.16
N ASP A 506 10.28 -10.77 39.28
CA ASP A 506 8.82 -10.75 39.30
C ASP A 506 8.25 -10.50 37.90
N PHE A 507 8.90 -9.63 37.10
CA PHE A 507 8.65 -9.58 35.66
C PHE A 507 8.84 -10.97 35.02
N ARG A 508 9.93 -11.68 35.36
CA ARG A 508 10.19 -13.05 34.85
C ARG A 508 9.10 -14.08 35.21
N LYS A 509 8.29 -13.83 36.24
CA LYS A 509 7.10 -14.64 36.56
C LYS A 509 5.88 -14.18 35.75
N MET A 510 5.65 -12.88 35.65
CA MET A 510 4.56 -12.29 34.87
C MET A 510 4.67 -12.65 33.38
N ALA A 511 5.87 -12.53 32.84
CA ALA A 511 6.13 -12.62 31.40
C ALA A 511 5.83 -14.01 30.81
N LYS A 512 5.76 -15.05 31.65
CA LYS A 512 5.24 -16.38 31.29
C LYS A 512 3.76 -16.40 30.89
N LYS A 513 3.00 -15.31 31.06
CA LYS A 513 1.62 -15.17 30.55
C LYS A 513 1.51 -14.42 29.22
N ILE A 514 2.60 -13.80 28.75
CA ILE A 514 2.58 -12.96 27.54
C ILE A 514 2.48 -13.86 26.30
N GLN A 515 1.48 -13.60 25.47
CA GLN A 515 1.25 -14.23 24.16
C GLN A 515 1.65 -13.29 23.01
N ILE A 516 1.56 -11.98 23.17
CA ILE A 516 1.90 -11.00 22.13
C ILE A 516 2.88 -9.96 22.68
N LEU A 517 4.03 -9.83 22.03
CA LEU A 517 5.06 -8.83 22.32
C LEU A 517 5.37 -8.00 21.08
N VAL A 518 5.27 -6.68 21.18
CA VAL A 518 5.63 -5.72 20.12
C VAL A 518 6.76 -4.82 20.62
N LEU A 519 7.82 -4.67 19.81
CA LEU A 519 9.06 -3.96 20.12
C LEU A 519 9.52 -3.15 18.89
N ASN A 520 8.61 -2.43 18.24
CA ASN A 520 8.85 -1.79 16.94
C ASN A 520 9.47 -0.39 17.08
N GLY A 521 10.39 0.00 16.20
CA GLY A 521 10.94 1.37 16.18
C GLY A 521 11.93 1.70 17.30
N LEU A 522 12.47 0.72 18.02
CA LEU A 522 13.23 0.92 19.27
C LEU A 522 14.78 0.97 19.08
N GLU A 523 15.25 1.04 17.83
CA GLU A 523 16.67 1.00 17.43
C GLU A 523 17.48 -0.18 18.02
N LEU A 524 16.81 -1.31 18.31
CA LEU A 524 17.45 -2.48 18.89
C LEU A 524 18.49 -3.07 17.94
N LYS A 525 19.72 -3.31 18.41
CA LYS A 525 20.79 -3.97 17.62
C LYS A 525 20.72 -5.49 17.65
N THR A 526 20.01 -6.03 18.64
CA THR A 526 19.79 -7.46 18.89
C THR A 526 18.47 -7.65 19.64
N ILE A 527 17.87 -8.83 19.54
CA ILE A 527 16.67 -9.18 20.30
C ILE A 527 17.05 -9.35 21.79
N PRO A 528 16.38 -8.68 22.74
CA PRO A 528 16.72 -8.73 24.17
C PRO A 528 16.67 -10.14 24.77
N GLU A 529 17.59 -10.48 25.68
CA GLU A 529 17.72 -11.83 26.23
C GLU A 529 16.46 -12.39 26.90
N PHE A 530 15.66 -11.52 27.52
CA PHE A 530 14.45 -11.95 28.21
C PHE A 530 13.37 -12.50 27.29
N VAL A 531 13.38 -12.10 26.02
CA VAL A 531 12.38 -12.55 25.05
C VAL A 531 12.43 -14.07 24.95
N TYR A 532 13.62 -14.68 25.04
CA TYR A 532 13.83 -16.13 24.98
C TYR A 532 13.35 -16.91 26.23
N GLU A 533 12.79 -16.24 27.24
CA GLU A 533 12.24 -16.83 28.47
C GLU A 533 10.69 -16.85 28.46
N LEU A 534 10.07 -16.36 27.38
CA LEU A 534 8.63 -16.21 27.21
C LEU A 534 8.02 -17.49 26.62
N ASP A 535 7.94 -18.54 27.46
CA ASP A 535 7.51 -19.90 27.05
C ASP A 535 6.14 -19.97 26.33
N ASN A 536 5.27 -18.98 26.53
CA ASN A 536 3.92 -18.89 25.96
C ASN A 536 3.77 -17.82 24.86
N LEU A 537 4.86 -17.24 24.36
CA LEU A 537 4.80 -16.20 23.34
C LEU A 537 4.35 -16.77 22.00
N GLU A 538 3.22 -16.28 21.49
CA GLU A 538 2.62 -16.63 20.21
C GLU A 538 3.04 -15.63 19.11
N ARG A 539 3.16 -14.34 19.42
CA ARG A 539 3.51 -13.30 18.43
C ARG A 539 4.60 -12.36 18.92
N LEU A 540 5.59 -12.13 18.07
CA LEU A 540 6.70 -11.22 18.31
C LEU A 540 6.85 -10.27 17.13
N PHE A 541 6.76 -8.96 17.38
CA PHE A 541 6.96 -7.92 16.38
C PHE A 541 8.19 -7.08 16.75
N LEU A 542 9.12 -6.92 15.81
CA LEU A 542 10.43 -6.26 15.96
C LEU A 542 10.75 -5.36 14.76
N GLU A 543 9.74 -4.84 14.07
CA GLU A 543 9.91 -4.08 12.83
C GLU A 543 10.52 -2.70 13.09
N ARG A 544 11.25 -2.15 12.10
CA ARG A 544 11.90 -0.82 12.20
C ARG A 544 12.95 -0.75 13.32
N ASN A 545 13.83 -1.73 13.41
CA ASN A 545 14.93 -1.74 14.35
C ASN A 545 16.29 -1.81 13.61
N CYS A 546 17.38 -1.85 14.37
CA CYS A 546 18.75 -1.94 13.84
C CYS A 546 19.31 -3.36 14.00
N ILE A 547 18.45 -4.40 14.03
CA ILE A 547 18.85 -5.77 14.36
C ILE A 547 19.67 -6.32 13.22
N SER A 548 20.92 -6.69 13.50
CA SER A 548 21.84 -7.25 12.50
C SER A 548 22.11 -8.74 12.70
N MET A 549 21.93 -9.25 13.92
CA MET A 549 22.18 -10.65 14.29
C MET A 549 21.06 -11.17 15.20
N ILE A 550 20.57 -12.38 14.91
CA ILE A 550 19.59 -13.08 15.76
C ILE A 550 20.28 -14.16 16.59
N PRO A 551 20.23 -14.09 17.94
CA PRO A 551 20.79 -15.12 18.81
C PRO A 551 20.11 -16.48 18.68
N ARG A 552 20.88 -17.56 18.87
CA ARG A 552 20.37 -18.95 18.79
C ARG A 552 19.20 -19.24 19.74
N ALA A 553 19.11 -18.51 20.85
CA ALA A 553 18.07 -18.66 21.87
C ALA A 553 16.65 -18.34 21.36
N ILE A 554 16.49 -17.71 20.19
CA ILE A 554 15.19 -17.52 19.53
C ILE A 554 14.41 -18.84 19.35
N GLY A 555 15.12 -19.96 19.18
CA GLY A 555 14.52 -21.29 19.05
C GLY A 555 13.81 -21.82 20.30
N ASN A 556 13.94 -21.16 21.45
CA ASN A 556 13.23 -21.53 22.69
C ASN A 556 11.73 -21.18 22.63
N LEU A 557 11.31 -20.32 21.69
CA LEU A 557 9.95 -19.76 21.60
C LEU A 557 8.96 -20.74 20.95
N HIS A 558 8.83 -21.94 21.51
CA HIS A 558 8.13 -23.05 20.85
C HIS A 558 6.63 -22.81 20.54
N GLN A 559 5.98 -21.81 21.15
CA GLN A 559 4.58 -21.44 20.87
C GLN A 559 4.42 -20.38 19.77
N LEU A 560 5.51 -19.81 19.24
CA LEU A 560 5.45 -18.68 18.32
C LEU A 560 4.75 -19.06 17.01
N ASP A 561 3.61 -18.43 16.72
CA ASP A 561 2.83 -18.51 15.47
C ASP A 561 3.19 -17.38 14.49
N PHE A 562 3.71 -16.24 14.96
CA PHE A 562 4.08 -15.10 14.11
C PHE A 562 5.34 -14.36 14.56
N LEU A 563 6.25 -14.08 13.61
CA LEU A 563 7.51 -13.36 13.85
C LEU A 563 7.72 -12.23 12.83
N SER A 564 7.55 -10.98 13.25
CA SER A 564 7.76 -9.78 12.43
C SER A 564 9.17 -9.24 12.64
N LEU A 565 9.98 -9.18 11.57
CA LEU A 565 11.37 -8.70 11.55
C LEU A 565 11.65 -7.76 10.37
N GLY A 566 10.60 -7.25 9.69
CA GLY A 566 10.74 -6.31 8.58
C GLY A 566 11.46 -5.00 8.96
N GLU A 567 12.04 -4.30 7.98
CA GLU A 567 12.74 -3.02 8.17
C GLU A 567 13.87 -3.13 9.25
N ASN A 568 14.88 -3.96 8.99
CA ASN A 568 16.00 -4.25 9.90
C ASN A 568 17.35 -4.40 9.14
N GLU A 569 18.45 -4.70 9.84
CA GLU A 569 19.79 -4.88 9.25
C GLU A 569 20.22 -6.35 9.12
N ILE A 570 19.30 -7.32 9.20
CA ILE A 570 19.61 -8.75 9.31
C ILE A 570 20.26 -9.24 8.03
N CYS A 571 21.41 -9.92 8.16
CA CYS A 571 22.14 -10.51 7.03
C CYS A 571 22.27 -12.05 7.11
N GLU A 572 22.14 -12.63 8.30
CA GLU A 572 22.22 -14.08 8.55
C GLU A 572 21.26 -14.51 9.68
N PHE A 573 20.94 -15.81 9.74
CA PHE A 573 20.07 -16.38 10.77
C PHE A 573 20.67 -17.64 11.43
N PRO A 574 20.33 -17.92 12.69
CA PRO A 574 20.67 -19.18 13.32
C PRO A 574 19.73 -20.31 12.87
N ASN A 575 20.28 -21.50 12.63
CA ASN A 575 19.51 -22.72 12.32
C ASN A 575 18.42 -23.06 13.37
N SER A 576 18.50 -22.51 14.58
CA SER A 576 17.52 -22.77 15.64
C SER A 576 16.13 -22.18 15.37
N ILE A 577 15.97 -21.23 14.43
CA ILE A 577 14.61 -20.81 13.99
C ILE A 577 13.83 -21.99 13.41
N GLY A 578 14.50 -22.96 12.77
CA GLY A 578 13.86 -24.19 12.27
C GLY A 578 13.22 -25.07 13.35
N THR A 579 13.47 -24.79 14.64
CA THR A 579 12.82 -25.50 15.76
C THR A 579 11.45 -24.90 16.14
N LEU A 580 11.07 -23.76 15.56
CA LEU A 580 9.79 -23.06 15.81
C LEU A 580 8.63 -23.70 15.03
N THR A 581 8.38 -24.99 15.24
CA THR A 581 7.40 -25.80 14.48
C THR A 581 5.94 -25.33 14.54
N ASN A 582 5.62 -24.34 15.38
CA ASN A 582 4.33 -23.67 15.42
C ASN A 582 4.22 -22.43 14.51
N LEU A 583 5.32 -21.96 13.92
CA LEU A 583 5.37 -20.70 13.18
C LEU A 583 4.52 -20.78 11.90
N VAL A 584 3.52 -19.89 11.82
CA VAL A 584 2.57 -19.74 10.70
C VAL A 584 2.96 -18.57 9.80
N GLY A 585 3.56 -17.50 10.35
CA GLY A 585 3.98 -16.34 9.56
C GLY A 585 5.30 -15.72 9.99
N ILE A 586 6.04 -15.19 9.02
CA ILE A 586 7.28 -14.44 9.24
C ILE A 586 7.41 -13.25 8.27
N THR A 587 7.77 -12.07 8.78
CA THR A 587 8.09 -10.89 7.95
C THR A 587 9.59 -10.62 8.00
N LEU A 588 10.24 -10.59 6.84
CA LEU A 588 11.68 -10.35 6.67
C LEU A 588 11.95 -9.28 5.60
N ASN A 589 10.92 -8.55 5.17
CA ASN A 589 11.04 -7.53 4.13
C ASN A 589 11.97 -6.38 4.55
N ASN A 590 12.62 -5.70 3.61
CA ASN A 590 13.53 -4.57 3.85
C ASN A 590 14.62 -4.93 4.87
N ASN A 591 15.48 -5.87 4.48
CA ASN A 591 16.60 -6.40 5.27
C ASN A 591 17.84 -6.60 4.37
N ARG A 592 18.94 -7.13 4.90
CA ARG A 592 20.23 -7.31 4.19
C ARG A 592 20.53 -8.78 3.84
N LEU A 593 19.50 -9.63 3.76
CA LEU A 593 19.65 -11.06 3.47
C LEU A 593 20.20 -11.28 2.06
N ARG A 594 21.15 -12.21 1.91
CA ARG A 594 21.77 -12.55 0.62
C ARG A 594 21.36 -13.91 0.07
N GLU A 595 20.75 -14.74 0.91
CA GLU A 595 20.28 -16.09 0.62
C GLU A 595 18.97 -16.34 1.36
N ILE A 596 18.15 -17.27 0.85
CA ILE A 596 16.93 -17.72 1.54
C ILE A 596 17.34 -18.71 2.65
N PRO A 597 16.94 -18.51 3.92
CA PRO A 597 17.35 -19.40 5.01
C PRO A 597 16.85 -20.85 4.86
N LEU A 598 17.80 -21.79 4.87
CA LEU A 598 17.54 -23.24 4.69
C LEU A 598 16.60 -23.84 5.76
N PHE A 599 16.41 -23.18 6.90
CA PHE A 599 15.53 -23.68 7.96
C PHE A 599 14.04 -23.63 7.59
N PHE A 600 13.63 -22.88 6.56
CA PHE A 600 12.21 -22.76 6.20
C PHE A 600 11.57 -24.13 5.91
N GLY A 601 12.28 -25.03 5.23
CA GLY A 601 11.82 -26.41 4.98
C GLY A 601 11.62 -27.28 6.23
N GLN A 602 11.95 -26.79 7.42
CA GLN A 602 11.71 -27.46 8.71
C GLN A 602 10.41 -26.99 9.38
N LEU A 603 9.77 -25.92 8.86
CA LEU A 603 8.62 -25.26 9.46
C LEU A 603 7.31 -25.73 8.81
N GLU A 604 6.84 -26.92 9.21
CA GLU A 604 5.68 -27.63 8.62
C GLU A 604 4.34 -26.87 8.65
N LYS A 605 4.23 -25.79 9.43
CA LYS A 605 3.03 -24.95 9.56
C LYS A 605 3.17 -23.57 8.91
N LEU A 606 4.31 -23.25 8.31
CA LEU A 606 4.59 -21.91 7.79
C LEU A 606 3.70 -21.62 6.57
N GLU A 607 2.77 -20.68 6.72
CA GLU A 607 1.81 -20.29 5.68
C GLU A 607 2.14 -18.94 5.04
N THR A 608 2.87 -18.05 5.72
CA THR A 608 3.12 -16.66 5.26
C THR A 608 4.59 -16.28 5.39
N ILE A 609 5.18 -15.78 4.31
CA ILE A 609 6.55 -15.24 4.28
C ILE A 609 6.54 -13.90 3.52
N LEU A 610 7.10 -12.83 4.12
CA LEU A 610 7.47 -11.59 3.41
C LEU A 610 9.00 -11.51 3.31
N LEU A 611 9.54 -11.33 2.10
CA LEU A 611 10.98 -11.35 1.78
C LEU A 611 11.40 -10.21 0.84
N ASP A 612 10.49 -9.29 0.55
CA ASP A 612 10.64 -8.13 -0.35
C ASP A 612 11.81 -7.23 0.07
N GLU A 613 12.37 -6.43 -0.83
CA GLU A 613 13.38 -5.41 -0.52
C GLU A 613 14.62 -5.98 0.20
N ASN A 614 15.15 -7.13 -0.26
CA ASN A 614 16.36 -7.76 0.28
C ASN A 614 17.53 -7.76 -0.73
N LEU A 615 18.68 -8.31 -0.33
CA LEU A 615 19.90 -8.40 -1.16
C LEU A 615 20.12 -9.82 -1.73
N ILE A 616 19.04 -10.59 -1.95
CA ILE A 616 19.11 -12.01 -2.31
C ILE A 616 19.57 -12.19 -3.76
N TYR A 617 20.70 -12.86 -3.95
CA TYR A 617 21.21 -13.23 -5.27
C TYR A 617 20.69 -14.61 -5.67
N ASN A 618 20.35 -14.80 -6.95
CA ASN A 618 19.80 -16.07 -7.49
C ASN A 618 18.54 -16.58 -6.77
N ILE A 619 17.62 -15.66 -6.49
CA ILE A 619 16.35 -15.90 -5.82
C ILE A 619 15.45 -16.91 -6.56
N ASP A 620 15.55 -17.05 -7.88
CA ASP A 620 14.68 -17.91 -8.70
C ASP A 620 14.82 -19.41 -8.34
N GLU A 621 16.05 -19.91 -8.27
CA GLU A 621 16.37 -21.30 -7.88
C GLU A 621 16.02 -21.57 -6.41
N LEU A 622 16.21 -20.57 -5.54
CA LEU A 622 15.92 -20.65 -4.11
C LEU A 622 14.41 -20.61 -3.80
N LEU A 623 13.62 -19.86 -4.55
CA LEU A 623 12.15 -19.86 -4.46
C LEU A 623 11.57 -21.24 -4.82
N GLN A 624 12.20 -21.96 -5.76
CA GLN A 624 11.78 -23.31 -6.13
C GLN A 624 12.05 -24.33 -5.02
N HIS A 625 13.18 -24.21 -4.32
CA HIS A 625 13.40 -24.97 -3.09
C HIS A 625 12.38 -24.60 -2.01
N LEU A 626 12.17 -23.30 -1.74
CA LEU A 626 11.25 -22.82 -0.71
C LEU A 626 9.82 -23.38 -0.87
N ILE A 627 9.29 -23.42 -2.09
CA ILE A 627 7.92 -23.91 -2.33
C ILE A 627 7.83 -25.45 -2.31
N ASN A 628 8.89 -26.16 -2.71
CA ASN A 628 8.93 -27.62 -2.61
C ASN A 628 9.07 -28.11 -1.16
N ASP A 629 9.85 -27.37 -0.36
CA ASP A 629 10.18 -27.73 1.02
C ASP A 629 9.10 -27.24 2.01
N VAL A 630 8.50 -26.06 1.79
CA VAL A 630 7.43 -25.49 2.65
C VAL A 630 6.04 -25.75 2.07
N LYS A 631 5.58 -27.00 2.19
CA LYS A 631 4.29 -27.47 1.63
C LYS A 631 3.04 -26.80 2.20
N SER A 632 3.17 -26.11 3.33
CA SER A 632 2.12 -25.34 3.99
C SER A 632 1.98 -23.90 3.46
N LEU A 633 2.93 -23.41 2.66
CA LEU A 633 3.01 -22.01 2.24
C LEU A 633 1.77 -21.60 1.45
N LYS A 634 1.07 -20.56 1.92
CA LYS A 634 -0.13 -19.98 1.29
C LYS A 634 0.10 -18.55 0.80
N PHE A 635 1.12 -17.87 1.30
CA PHE A 635 1.42 -16.48 0.98
C PHE A 635 2.92 -16.25 0.96
N LEU A 636 3.40 -15.68 -0.15
CA LEU A 636 4.79 -15.32 -0.34
C LEU A 636 4.84 -13.94 -1.01
N SER A 637 5.53 -13.00 -0.38
CA SER A 637 5.90 -11.70 -0.93
C SER A 637 7.42 -11.64 -1.03
N ALA A 638 7.93 -11.15 -2.15
CA ALA A 638 9.34 -11.03 -2.51
C ALA A 638 9.46 -10.04 -3.69
N ASP A 639 10.68 -9.61 -4.03
CA ASP A 639 10.89 -8.57 -5.04
C ASP A 639 10.16 -8.85 -6.35
N CYS A 640 9.55 -7.84 -6.95
CA CYS A 640 8.64 -8.02 -8.09
C CYS A 640 9.30 -8.75 -9.26
N GLU A 641 10.57 -8.43 -9.57
CA GLU A 641 11.32 -9.07 -10.65
C GLU A 641 11.60 -10.57 -10.38
N ALA A 642 11.69 -10.96 -9.10
CA ALA A 642 11.92 -12.33 -8.65
C ALA A 642 10.64 -13.18 -8.67
N LEU A 643 9.55 -12.66 -8.09
CA LEU A 643 8.25 -13.33 -8.13
C LEU A 643 7.75 -13.46 -9.57
N GLU A 644 7.99 -12.46 -10.41
CA GLU A 644 7.58 -12.50 -11.82
C GLU A 644 8.35 -13.60 -12.58
N ARG A 645 9.69 -13.69 -12.46
CA ARG A 645 10.50 -14.77 -13.06
C ARG A 645 10.12 -16.16 -12.55
N PHE A 646 9.94 -16.32 -11.24
CA PHE A 646 9.57 -17.59 -10.62
C PHE A 646 8.20 -18.11 -11.09
N TYR A 647 7.21 -17.22 -11.24
CA TYR A 647 5.89 -17.53 -11.81
C TYR A 647 5.99 -18.23 -13.17
N GLN A 648 6.96 -17.84 -13.99
CA GLN A 648 7.13 -18.28 -15.37
C GLN A 648 7.84 -19.65 -15.48
N GLN A 649 8.47 -20.12 -14.39
CA GLN A 649 9.03 -21.47 -14.28
C GLN A 649 8.03 -22.52 -13.75
N CYS A 650 7.09 -22.14 -12.88
CA CYS A 650 6.18 -23.08 -12.20
C CYS A 650 4.89 -23.40 -12.97
N GLU A 651 4.98 -24.32 -13.92
CA GLU A 651 3.95 -24.53 -14.97
C GLU A 651 2.77 -25.45 -14.61
N SER A 652 2.47 -25.76 -13.33
CA SER A 652 1.50 -26.83 -13.03
C SER A 652 0.67 -26.84 -11.73
N ASP A 653 0.81 -25.89 -10.78
CA ASP A 653 -0.04 -25.91 -9.57
C ASP A 653 -0.40 -24.51 -9.00
N GLU A 654 -1.15 -23.71 -9.76
CA GLU A 654 -1.73 -22.42 -9.32
C GLU A 654 -2.72 -22.54 -8.11
N SER A 655 -2.91 -23.73 -7.53
CA SER A 655 -4.05 -24.01 -6.66
C SER A 655 -3.85 -23.69 -5.16
N LYS A 656 -2.64 -23.28 -4.71
CA LYS A 656 -2.31 -23.22 -3.26
C LYS A 656 -1.67 -21.94 -2.73
N ILE A 657 -0.92 -21.17 -3.52
CA ILE A 657 -0.10 -20.06 -3.00
C ILE A 657 -0.56 -18.71 -3.58
N ARG A 658 -1.05 -17.82 -2.71
CA ARG A 658 -1.36 -16.42 -3.02
C ARG A 658 -0.12 -15.54 -2.88
N PHE A 659 0.62 -15.40 -3.98
CA PHE A 659 1.56 -14.28 -4.12
C PHE A 659 0.80 -12.94 -4.09
N LYS A 660 1.38 -11.89 -3.49
CA LYS A 660 0.77 -10.54 -3.49
C LYS A 660 1.85 -9.48 -3.73
N LYS A 661 1.53 -8.52 -4.60
CA LYS A 661 2.33 -7.32 -4.85
C LYS A 661 2.02 -6.29 -3.75
N LEU A 662 2.96 -6.05 -2.83
CA LEU A 662 2.84 -4.99 -1.83
C LEU A 662 3.22 -3.63 -2.44
N THR A 663 2.27 -3.01 -3.13
CA THR A 663 2.28 -1.54 -3.22
C THR A 663 1.88 -0.99 -1.85
N TRP A 664 2.78 -0.23 -1.22
CA TRP A 664 2.55 0.43 0.07
C TRP A 664 1.26 1.26 0.05
N LEU A 665 0.59 1.34 1.21
CA LEU A 665 -0.79 1.80 1.40
C LEU A 665 -0.82 3.00 2.35
#